data_AF-A0A835WUP6-F1
#
_entry.id   AF-A0A835WUP6-F1
#
_cell.length_a   1.000
_cell.length_b   1.000
_cell.length_c   1.000
_cell.angle_alpha   90.00
_cell.angle_beta   90.00
_cell.angle_gamma   90.00
#
_symmetry.space_group_name_H-M   'P 1'
#
loop_
_entity.id
_entity.type
_entity.pdbx_description
1 polymer ?
#
loop_
_entity_poly.entity_id
_entity_poly.type
_entity_poly.pdbx_seq_one_letter_code
_entity_poly.pdbx_strand_id
1 'polypeptide(L)'
;MARSAFCIAVALGLLCHAAVAIDAAQSAASSSQDAFVGEKLLRRWREMLSARADKGEPAPSVFEQAFTATFTSKQAGEVERTLEQLSQLMSWVEATPSPNATQLAFLPELRSDAARELASLALALAKSDGADAKALAASLNAISAKLQSASSWRGYAAVRRMLVGAILKKRVDFGGRFPLEVQAAVDAVMLQLFQLHKLSVANRGAVQFFHVSKSGGTNLCQSAEANGCASQGFDTRTNCLIRDFADQPRWVTYNAHKYVQYRMSSRQALPWFVNFHTYRAELTCDQRRAYLLRNGLTFYANEYTNPPTGIPAGASAEEAEAATSGMCEDFVNLIMFRHPHDRLRSQIGWVQKLYKEFYLDTDTQRAFVNRTTGFWERLMPAGVNNYYIRSLLGQRFFEFPVTQVLPQHVTLAKLAALQHDILLSLDAKPRNELALRVGLGWAQALRDDVIRSSAELGDAVALPIDYSTMLERNAPDVEVYNFAREMQALDTLLWNFVSVADAQLGGGSNLSTDKCGYVSMGSPAAVQERERRYADVVIPASSLRTGGVGVAGVTGAPPADTAGAAAAAVRAAEGGEQQQQQQQPAEQKEEAVAAKHQEEANTGTGKSVLRGAADGADSGSTKRVISISRRTRSSSHRRLLH
;
A
#
# COMPACT_ATOMS: atom_id res chain seq x y z
N MET A 1 -8.29 58.58 -32.35
CA MET A 1 -7.97 57.80 -31.13
C MET A 1 -8.67 56.44 -31.09
N ALA A 2 -9.98 56.33 -31.31
CA ALA A 2 -10.70 55.04 -31.26
C ALA A 2 -10.20 53.95 -32.25
N ARG A 3 -9.80 54.32 -33.47
CA ARG A 3 -9.24 53.36 -34.45
C ARG A 3 -7.87 52.80 -34.04
N SER A 4 -7.01 53.61 -33.40
CA SER A 4 -5.72 53.14 -32.90
C SER A 4 -5.86 52.18 -31.72
N ALA A 5 -6.81 52.42 -30.82
CA ALA A 5 -7.06 51.52 -29.68
C ALA A 5 -7.55 50.14 -30.14
N PHE A 6 -8.39 50.08 -31.16
CA PHE A 6 -8.88 48.82 -31.72
C PHE A 6 -7.77 48.00 -32.40
N CYS A 7 -6.89 48.63 -33.18
CA CYS A 7 -5.76 47.94 -33.81
C CYS A 7 -4.76 47.38 -32.77
N ILE A 8 -4.54 48.09 -31.67
CA ILE A 8 -3.67 47.63 -30.58
C ILE A 8 -4.28 46.42 -29.85
N ALA A 9 -5.59 46.42 -29.60
CA ALA A 9 -6.27 45.29 -28.95
C ALA A 9 -6.24 44.01 -29.81
N VAL A 10 -6.45 44.14 -31.12
CA VAL A 10 -6.37 42.99 -32.06
C VAL A 10 -4.94 42.45 -32.16
N ALA A 11 -3.93 43.33 -32.21
CA ALA A 11 -2.53 42.92 -32.23
C ALA A 11 -2.11 42.20 -30.94
N LEU A 12 -2.56 42.68 -29.77
CA LEU A 12 -2.33 42.01 -28.49
C LEU A 12 -3.05 40.65 -28.40
N GLY A 13 -4.27 40.53 -28.91
CA GLY A 13 -4.99 39.26 -28.99
C GLY A 13 -4.28 38.21 -29.86
N LEU A 14 -3.77 38.64 -31.02
CA LEU A 14 -2.99 37.77 -31.91
C LEU A 14 -1.65 37.36 -31.31
N LEU A 15 -0.97 38.27 -30.59
CA LEU A 15 0.27 37.96 -29.87
C LEU A 15 0.04 36.98 -28.72
N CYS A 16 -1.06 37.12 -27.97
CA CYS A 16 -1.44 36.15 -26.94
C CYS A 16 -1.75 34.77 -27.53
N HIS A 17 -2.48 34.69 -28.66
CA HIS A 17 -2.73 33.41 -29.33
C HIS A 17 -1.46 32.77 -29.91
N ALA A 18 -0.55 33.58 -30.49
CA ALA A 18 0.73 33.08 -30.97
C ALA A 18 1.61 32.58 -29.81
N ALA A 19 1.63 33.29 -28.67
CA ALA A 19 2.37 32.86 -27.48
C ALA A 19 1.83 31.53 -26.93
N VAL A 20 0.50 31.37 -26.83
CA VAL A 20 -0.13 30.11 -26.39
C VAL A 20 0.15 28.97 -27.38
N ALA A 21 0.14 29.23 -28.69
CA ALA A 21 0.44 28.21 -29.70
C ALA A 21 1.93 27.80 -29.70
N ILE A 22 2.85 28.74 -29.49
CA ILE A 22 4.29 28.48 -29.37
C ILE A 22 4.57 27.69 -28.08
N ASP A 23 3.95 28.05 -26.96
CA ASP A 23 4.10 27.34 -25.69
C ASP A 23 3.54 25.91 -25.78
N ALA A 24 2.39 25.73 -26.45
CA ALA A 24 1.84 24.40 -26.74
C ALA A 24 2.76 23.55 -27.64
N ALA A 25 3.37 24.16 -28.66
CA ALA A 25 4.31 23.48 -29.56
C ALA A 25 5.65 23.15 -28.86
N GLN A 26 6.15 24.03 -28.00
CA GLN A 26 7.36 23.80 -27.21
C GLN A 26 7.14 22.76 -26.10
N SER A 27 5.96 22.76 -25.47
CA SER A 27 5.57 21.71 -24.52
C SER A 27 5.37 20.36 -25.21
N ALA A 28 4.89 20.33 -26.45
CA ALA A 28 4.84 19.11 -27.26
C ALA A 28 6.25 18.61 -27.63
N ALA A 29 7.17 19.52 -27.99
CA ALA A 29 8.54 19.17 -28.35
C ALA A 29 9.40 18.74 -27.13
N SER A 30 9.24 19.34 -25.95
CA SER A 30 9.97 18.91 -24.74
C SER A 30 9.49 17.54 -24.24
N SER A 31 8.19 17.24 -24.41
CA SER A 31 7.64 15.91 -24.11
C SER A 31 8.29 14.78 -24.93
N SER A 32 8.85 15.10 -26.11
CA SER A 32 9.45 14.09 -26.99
C SER A 32 10.85 13.63 -26.54
N GLN A 33 11.57 14.43 -25.73
CA GLN A 33 12.90 14.02 -25.22
C GLN A 33 12.80 13.11 -24.00
N ASP A 34 11.79 13.27 -23.14
CA ASP A 34 11.58 12.36 -21.99
C ASP A 34 10.83 11.09 -22.39
N ALA A 35 10.04 11.15 -23.47
CA ALA A 35 9.62 9.95 -24.18
C ALA A 35 10.84 9.08 -24.56
N PHE A 36 11.99 9.66 -24.89
CA PHE A 36 13.13 8.95 -25.48
C PHE A 36 13.74 7.84 -24.60
N VAL A 37 13.82 8.01 -23.27
CA VAL A 37 14.40 6.96 -22.39
C VAL A 37 13.41 5.81 -22.18
N GLY A 38 12.13 6.13 -21.94
CA GLY A 38 11.07 5.12 -21.84
C GLY A 38 10.82 4.42 -23.17
N GLU A 39 10.81 5.16 -24.27
CA GLU A 39 10.60 4.67 -25.62
C GLU A 39 11.77 3.81 -26.09
N LYS A 40 13.02 4.12 -25.74
CA LYS A 40 14.16 3.25 -26.03
C LYS A 40 14.06 1.91 -25.32
N LEU A 41 13.64 1.89 -24.05
CA LEU A 41 13.42 0.64 -23.31
C LEU A 41 12.25 -0.16 -23.90
N LEU A 42 11.13 0.51 -24.20
CA LEU A 42 9.97 -0.12 -24.81
C LEU A 42 10.25 -0.64 -26.21
N ARG A 43 11.02 0.11 -27.00
CA ARG A 43 11.45 -0.32 -28.32
C ARG A 43 12.31 -1.57 -28.21
N ARG A 44 13.25 -1.63 -27.27
CA ARG A 44 14.03 -2.84 -26.97
C ARG A 44 13.14 -4.02 -26.55
N TRP A 45 12.16 -3.79 -25.67
CA TRP A 45 11.22 -4.84 -25.28
C TRP A 45 10.37 -5.31 -26.46
N ARG A 46 9.85 -4.41 -27.30
CA ARG A 46 9.08 -4.75 -28.50
C ARG A 46 9.93 -5.51 -29.51
N GLU A 47 11.14 -5.04 -29.82
CA GLU A 47 12.10 -5.70 -30.71
C GLU A 47 12.40 -7.13 -30.22
N MET A 48 12.64 -7.30 -28.91
CA MET A 48 12.87 -8.61 -28.29
C MET A 48 11.66 -9.53 -28.43
N LEU A 49 10.46 -9.05 -28.10
CA LEU A 49 9.24 -9.84 -28.12
C LEU A 49 8.83 -10.23 -29.55
N SER A 50 8.97 -9.31 -30.50
CA SER A 50 8.76 -9.57 -31.93
C SER A 50 9.76 -10.61 -32.47
N ALA A 51 11.05 -10.48 -32.16
CA ALA A 51 12.07 -11.42 -32.64
C ALA A 51 11.87 -12.86 -32.13
N ARG A 52 11.17 -13.04 -31.01
CA ARG A 52 10.80 -14.37 -30.49
C ARG A 52 9.58 -14.94 -31.21
N ALA A 53 8.59 -14.09 -31.50
CA ALA A 53 7.43 -14.49 -32.24
C ALA A 53 7.80 -15.09 -33.61
N ASP A 54 8.77 -14.48 -34.29
CA ASP A 54 9.26 -14.94 -35.60
C ASP A 54 10.01 -16.29 -35.56
N LYS A 55 10.48 -16.73 -34.38
CA LYS A 55 11.24 -17.98 -34.20
C LYS A 55 10.39 -19.16 -33.71
N GLY A 56 9.07 -19.00 -33.58
CA GLY A 56 8.13 -20.09 -33.24
C GLY A 56 8.32 -20.67 -31.83
N GLU A 57 8.32 -19.82 -30.79
CA GLU A 57 8.72 -20.13 -29.40
C GLU A 57 8.34 -21.52 -28.84
N PRO A 58 9.34 -22.36 -28.49
CA PRO A 58 9.23 -23.38 -27.46
C PRO A 58 9.91 -22.90 -26.16
N ALA A 59 9.20 -22.06 -25.41
CA ALA A 59 9.39 -21.69 -24.00
C ALA A 59 8.08 -20.99 -23.55
N PRO A 60 7.72 -20.94 -22.25
CA PRO A 60 6.56 -20.14 -21.85
C PRO A 60 6.78 -18.67 -22.23
N SER A 61 5.79 -18.02 -22.83
CA SER A 61 5.84 -16.58 -23.15
C SER A 61 6.10 -15.75 -21.88
N VAL A 62 6.51 -14.49 -22.03
CA VAL A 62 6.71 -13.58 -20.88
C VAL A 62 5.45 -13.51 -20.02
N PHE A 63 4.28 -13.43 -20.65
CA PHE A 63 3.00 -13.46 -19.96
C PHE A 63 2.75 -14.77 -19.21
N GLU A 64 3.02 -15.93 -19.80
CA GLU A 64 2.82 -17.21 -19.12
C GLU A 64 3.78 -17.42 -17.94
N GLN A 65 5.01 -16.94 -18.04
CA GLN A 65 5.96 -16.91 -16.92
C GLN A 65 5.43 -16.01 -15.80
N ALA A 66 4.94 -14.82 -16.13
CA ALA A 66 4.38 -13.88 -15.17
C ALA A 66 3.09 -14.40 -14.52
N PHE A 67 2.22 -15.05 -15.29
CA PHE A 67 1.01 -15.72 -14.80
C PHE A 67 1.38 -16.79 -13.77
N THR A 68 2.34 -17.67 -14.11
CA THR A 68 2.80 -18.75 -13.23
C THR A 68 3.46 -18.21 -11.95
N ALA A 69 4.22 -17.11 -12.07
CA ALA A 69 4.85 -16.46 -10.92
C ALA A 69 3.82 -15.78 -10.00
N THR A 70 2.73 -15.27 -10.55
CA THR A 70 1.69 -14.54 -9.81
C THR A 70 0.71 -15.48 -9.12
N PHE A 71 0.19 -16.46 -9.86
CA PHE A 71 -0.83 -17.41 -9.43
C PHE A 71 -0.18 -18.77 -9.18
N THR A 72 0.48 -18.87 -8.02
CA THR A 72 1.20 -20.10 -7.67
C THR A 72 0.21 -21.25 -7.42
N SER A 73 0.57 -22.46 -7.80
CA SER A 73 -0.25 -23.67 -7.56
C SER A 73 -0.53 -23.95 -6.06
N LYS A 74 0.18 -23.27 -5.15
CA LYS A 74 -0.02 -23.40 -3.70
C LYS A 74 -1.32 -22.77 -3.21
N GLN A 75 -1.92 -21.84 -3.96
CA GLN A 75 -3.18 -21.19 -3.61
C GLN A 75 -4.26 -21.56 -4.61
N ALA A 76 -4.79 -22.78 -4.50
CA ALA A 76 -5.90 -23.22 -5.33
C ALA A 76 -7.07 -22.24 -5.27
N GLY A 77 -7.72 -22.01 -6.42
CA GLY A 77 -8.85 -21.10 -6.51
C GLY A 77 -8.49 -19.61 -6.58
N GLU A 78 -7.21 -19.21 -6.58
CA GLU A 78 -6.85 -17.79 -6.57
C GLU A 78 -7.25 -17.07 -7.87
N VAL A 79 -7.03 -17.69 -9.03
CA VAL A 79 -7.45 -17.13 -10.32
C VAL A 79 -8.96 -16.94 -10.33
N GLU A 80 -9.71 -17.94 -9.86
CA GLU A 80 -11.17 -17.93 -9.79
C GLU A 80 -11.68 -16.83 -8.87
N ARG A 81 -11.12 -16.68 -7.66
CA ARG A 81 -11.46 -15.58 -6.74
C ARG A 81 -11.14 -14.21 -7.34
N THR A 82 -9.99 -14.07 -7.99
CA THR A 82 -9.60 -12.82 -8.66
C THR A 82 -10.58 -12.48 -9.79
N LEU A 83 -10.96 -13.46 -10.61
CA LEU A 83 -11.93 -13.27 -11.69
C LEU A 83 -13.35 -13.03 -11.17
N GLU A 84 -13.73 -13.60 -10.03
CA GLU A 84 -15.00 -13.32 -9.36
C GLU A 84 -15.08 -11.84 -8.92
N GLN A 85 -14.04 -11.34 -8.23
CA GLN A 85 -13.98 -9.93 -7.82
C GLN A 85 -13.94 -8.99 -9.04
N LEU A 86 -13.22 -9.36 -10.09
CA LEU A 86 -13.22 -8.62 -11.35
C LEU A 86 -14.62 -8.60 -11.99
N SER A 87 -15.33 -9.72 -12.01
CA SER A 87 -16.68 -9.82 -12.58
C SER A 87 -17.66 -8.90 -11.85
N GLN A 88 -17.58 -8.84 -10.52
CA GLN A 88 -18.37 -7.91 -9.70
C GLN A 88 -18.05 -6.44 -10.05
N LEU A 89 -16.77 -6.10 -10.21
CA LEU A 89 -16.34 -4.76 -10.63
C LEU A 89 -16.86 -4.40 -12.03
N MET A 90 -16.71 -5.31 -12.99
CA MET A 90 -17.17 -5.12 -14.37
C MET A 90 -18.69 -4.94 -14.45
N SER A 91 -19.44 -5.72 -13.65
CA SER A 91 -20.90 -5.59 -13.54
C SER A 91 -21.29 -4.23 -12.95
N TRP A 92 -20.53 -3.71 -11.98
CA TRP A 92 -20.76 -2.37 -11.44
C TRP A 92 -20.51 -1.27 -12.47
N VAL A 93 -19.43 -1.36 -13.26
CA VAL A 93 -19.12 -0.39 -14.33
C VAL A 93 -20.20 -0.41 -15.40
N GLU A 94 -20.67 -1.58 -15.80
CA GLU A 94 -21.76 -1.73 -16.76
C GLU A 94 -23.08 -1.13 -16.25
N ALA A 95 -23.43 -1.40 -14.98
CA ALA A 95 -24.62 -0.85 -14.36
C ALA A 95 -24.51 0.66 -14.07
N THR A 96 -23.29 1.21 -14.14
CA THR A 96 -22.98 2.60 -13.78
C THR A 96 -22.16 3.30 -14.89
N PRO A 97 -22.69 3.41 -16.12
CA PRO A 97 -21.96 4.02 -17.24
C PRO A 97 -21.71 5.53 -17.03
N SER A 98 -22.44 6.15 -16.11
CA SER A 98 -22.28 7.55 -15.69
C SER A 98 -22.32 7.63 -14.17
N PRO A 99 -21.18 7.41 -13.48
CA PRO A 99 -21.14 7.43 -12.03
C PRO A 99 -21.57 8.79 -11.47
N ASN A 100 -22.34 8.78 -10.39
CA ASN A 100 -22.79 10.00 -9.74
C ASN A 100 -21.65 10.70 -8.99
N ALA A 101 -21.87 11.91 -8.49
CA ALA A 101 -20.85 12.69 -7.78
C ALA A 101 -20.22 11.94 -6.58
N THR A 102 -21.02 11.18 -5.82
CA THR A 102 -20.52 10.37 -4.69
C THR A 102 -19.59 9.25 -5.18
N GLN A 103 -20.00 8.51 -6.21
CA GLN A 103 -19.18 7.45 -6.79
C GLN A 103 -17.90 8.03 -7.41
N LEU A 104 -18.00 9.16 -8.11
CA LEU A 104 -16.85 9.88 -8.67
C LEU A 104 -15.96 10.54 -7.61
N ALA A 105 -16.35 10.60 -6.34
CA ALA A 105 -15.47 11.02 -5.25
C ALA A 105 -14.52 9.88 -4.84
N PHE A 106 -14.99 8.64 -4.94
CA PHE A 106 -14.22 7.42 -4.64
C PHE A 106 -13.66 6.73 -5.90
N LEU A 107 -14.07 7.17 -7.09
CA LEU A 107 -13.52 6.77 -8.37
C LEU A 107 -13.28 7.97 -9.33
N PRO A 108 -12.61 9.08 -8.93
CA PRO A 108 -12.32 10.24 -9.77
C PRO A 108 -11.66 9.98 -11.13
N GLU A 109 -10.98 8.85 -11.33
CA GLU A 109 -10.38 8.56 -12.63
C GLU A 109 -11.44 8.46 -13.74
N LEU A 110 -12.66 8.01 -13.43
CA LEU A 110 -13.77 7.95 -14.39
C LEU A 110 -14.38 9.32 -14.72
N ARG A 111 -13.86 10.42 -14.15
CA ARG A 111 -14.13 11.77 -14.69
C ARG A 111 -13.44 11.99 -16.05
N SER A 112 -12.38 11.23 -16.34
CA SER A 112 -11.69 11.28 -17.62
C SER A 112 -12.44 10.49 -18.69
N ASP A 113 -12.71 11.12 -19.82
CA ASP A 113 -13.32 10.45 -20.98
C ASP A 113 -12.47 9.29 -21.48
N ALA A 114 -11.14 9.47 -21.48
CA ALA A 114 -10.21 8.41 -21.86
C ALA A 114 -10.30 7.21 -20.91
N ALA A 115 -10.45 7.45 -19.60
CA ALA A 115 -10.60 6.38 -18.62
C ALA A 115 -11.93 5.63 -18.79
N ARG A 116 -13.04 6.34 -19.02
CA ARG A 116 -14.34 5.73 -19.28
C ARG A 116 -14.34 4.89 -20.54
N GLU A 117 -13.72 5.38 -21.62
CA GLU A 117 -13.59 4.63 -22.86
C GLU A 117 -12.72 3.37 -22.68
N LEU A 118 -11.58 3.48 -22.00
CA LEU A 118 -10.74 2.33 -21.69
C LEU A 118 -11.45 1.31 -20.78
N ALA A 119 -12.24 1.77 -19.81
CA ALA A 119 -13.07 0.91 -18.96
C ALA A 119 -14.14 0.17 -19.80
N SER A 120 -14.77 0.87 -20.74
CA SER A 120 -15.73 0.27 -21.69
C SER A 120 -15.06 -0.76 -22.60
N LEU A 121 -13.86 -0.46 -23.13
CA LEU A 121 -13.08 -1.41 -23.92
C LEU A 121 -12.65 -2.63 -23.09
N ALA A 122 -12.28 -2.45 -21.82
CA ALA A 122 -11.96 -3.56 -20.91
C ALA A 122 -13.18 -4.47 -20.66
N LEU A 123 -14.36 -3.87 -20.48
CA LEU A 123 -15.63 -4.60 -20.33
C LEU A 123 -15.98 -5.38 -21.61
N ALA A 124 -15.90 -4.72 -22.77
CA ALA A 124 -16.14 -5.35 -24.07
C ALA A 124 -15.15 -6.50 -24.31
N LEU A 125 -13.87 -6.30 -24.00
CA LEU A 125 -12.84 -7.33 -24.04
C LEU A 125 -13.21 -8.49 -23.14
N ALA A 126 -13.56 -8.28 -21.87
CA ALA A 126 -13.90 -9.36 -20.95
C ALA A 126 -15.10 -10.20 -21.45
N LYS A 127 -16.09 -9.55 -22.08
CA LYS A 127 -17.33 -10.16 -22.57
C LYS A 127 -17.24 -10.83 -23.93
N SER A 128 -16.25 -10.51 -24.76
CA SER A 128 -16.17 -11.06 -26.12
C SER A 128 -16.06 -12.58 -26.11
N ASP A 129 -16.57 -13.25 -27.14
CA ASP A 129 -16.36 -14.69 -27.27
C ASP A 129 -14.87 -14.99 -27.52
N GLY A 130 -14.27 -15.83 -26.67
CA GLY A 130 -12.83 -16.06 -26.64
C GLY A 130 -12.27 -16.93 -27.78
N ALA A 131 -13.06 -17.25 -28.82
CA ALA A 131 -12.67 -18.21 -29.84
C ALA A 131 -11.96 -17.57 -31.07
N ASP A 132 -12.22 -16.30 -31.36
CA ASP A 132 -11.64 -15.61 -32.53
C ASP A 132 -10.38 -14.81 -32.14
N ALA A 133 -9.22 -15.39 -32.43
CA ALA A 133 -7.91 -14.80 -32.15
C ALA A 133 -7.70 -13.45 -32.87
N LYS A 134 -8.21 -13.30 -34.10
CA LYS A 134 -8.07 -12.08 -34.89
C LYS A 134 -8.92 -10.95 -34.32
N ALA A 135 -10.17 -11.24 -33.95
CA ALA A 135 -11.04 -10.27 -33.30
C ALA A 135 -10.49 -9.82 -31.93
N LEU A 136 -9.90 -10.75 -31.17
CA LEU A 136 -9.27 -10.43 -29.90
C LEU A 136 -8.03 -9.54 -30.08
N ALA A 137 -7.15 -9.89 -31.02
CA ALA A 137 -5.98 -9.08 -31.34
C ALA A 137 -6.37 -7.66 -31.80
N ALA A 138 -7.43 -7.54 -32.61
CA ALA A 138 -7.98 -6.24 -33.02
C ALA A 138 -8.48 -5.41 -31.82
N SER A 139 -9.17 -6.04 -30.87
CA SER A 139 -9.66 -5.38 -29.65
C SER A 139 -8.51 -4.88 -28.77
N LEU A 140 -7.45 -5.69 -28.60
CA LEU A 140 -6.24 -5.31 -27.87
C LEU A 140 -5.47 -4.18 -28.58
N ASN A 141 -5.44 -4.18 -29.91
CA ASN A 141 -4.85 -3.08 -30.69
C ASN A 141 -5.63 -1.77 -30.54
N ALA A 142 -6.97 -1.83 -30.47
CA ALA A 142 -7.79 -0.65 -30.18
C ALA A 142 -7.52 -0.09 -28.77
N ILE A 143 -7.41 -0.98 -27.77
CA ILE A 143 -7.00 -0.60 -26.41
C ILE A 143 -5.62 0.06 -26.42
N SER A 144 -4.65 -0.53 -27.11
CA SER A 144 -3.28 -0.03 -27.26
C SER A 144 -3.25 1.38 -27.88
N ALA A 145 -4.00 1.60 -28.96
CA ALA A 145 -4.12 2.93 -29.57
C ALA A 145 -4.72 3.95 -28.59
N LYS A 146 -5.73 3.53 -27.80
CA LYS A 146 -6.34 4.43 -26.81
C LYS A 146 -5.40 4.76 -25.65
N LEU A 147 -4.63 3.79 -25.15
CA LEU A 147 -3.62 4.00 -24.10
C LEU A 147 -2.56 5.01 -24.52
N GLN A 148 -2.15 5.03 -25.78
CA GLN A 148 -1.19 6.01 -26.32
C GLN A 148 -1.71 7.45 -26.25
N SER A 149 -3.03 7.64 -26.32
CA SER A 149 -3.67 8.96 -26.21
C SER A 149 -3.99 9.36 -24.77
N ALA A 150 -3.84 8.45 -23.80
CA ALA A 150 -4.20 8.72 -22.42
C ALA A 150 -3.18 9.66 -21.75
N SER A 151 -3.66 10.60 -20.93
CA SER A 151 -2.77 11.51 -20.19
C SER A 151 -1.83 10.73 -19.28
N SER A 152 -0.53 10.99 -19.40
CA SER A 152 0.52 10.42 -18.55
C SER A 152 0.56 11.01 -17.14
N TRP A 153 -0.29 12.00 -16.83
CA TRP A 153 -0.40 12.55 -15.48
C TRP A 153 -1.13 11.60 -14.52
N ARG A 154 -2.00 10.73 -15.05
CA ARG A 154 -2.82 9.80 -14.27
C ARG A 154 -2.35 8.37 -14.52
N GLY A 155 -2.30 7.58 -13.45
CA GLY A 155 -1.87 6.17 -13.52
C GLY A 155 -3.01 5.20 -13.86
N TYR A 156 -4.25 5.70 -13.83
CA TYR A 156 -5.51 4.97 -14.08
C TYR A 156 -5.54 3.59 -13.41
N ALA A 157 -5.33 3.56 -12.09
CA ALA A 157 -5.13 2.31 -11.36
C ALA A 157 -6.34 1.37 -11.45
N ALA A 158 -7.58 1.89 -11.49
CA ALA A 158 -8.76 1.04 -11.63
C ALA A 158 -8.88 0.48 -13.05
N VAL A 159 -8.80 1.32 -14.08
CA VAL A 159 -8.80 0.90 -15.49
C VAL A 159 -7.67 -0.08 -15.80
N ARG A 160 -6.47 0.14 -15.24
CA ARG A 160 -5.34 -0.78 -15.39
C ARG A 160 -5.70 -2.17 -14.87
N ARG A 161 -6.25 -2.27 -13.66
CA ARG A 161 -6.70 -3.55 -13.08
C ARG A 161 -7.82 -4.18 -13.90
N MET A 162 -8.76 -3.39 -14.42
CA MET A 162 -9.81 -3.86 -15.32
C MET A 162 -9.25 -4.47 -16.60
N LEU A 163 -8.28 -3.81 -17.24
CA LEU A 163 -7.64 -4.28 -18.47
C LEU A 163 -6.81 -5.56 -18.23
N VAL A 164 -5.97 -5.56 -17.18
CA VAL A 164 -5.18 -6.76 -16.81
C VAL A 164 -6.11 -7.93 -16.45
N GLY A 165 -7.20 -7.65 -15.73
CA GLY A 165 -8.22 -8.65 -15.41
C GLY A 165 -8.93 -9.19 -16.64
N ALA A 166 -9.29 -8.33 -17.60
CA ALA A 166 -9.92 -8.75 -18.85
C ALA A 166 -8.99 -9.64 -19.68
N ILE A 167 -7.69 -9.32 -19.72
CA ILE A 167 -6.65 -10.16 -20.34
C ILE A 167 -6.55 -11.51 -19.60
N LEU A 168 -6.48 -11.51 -18.27
CA LEU A 168 -6.45 -12.73 -17.46
C LEU A 168 -7.67 -13.62 -17.73
N LYS A 169 -8.87 -13.03 -17.81
CA LYS A 169 -10.09 -13.77 -18.15
C LYS A 169 -9.97 -14.42 -19.52
N LYS A 170 -9.49 -13.68 -20.53
CA LYS A 170 -9.30 -14.24 -21.88
C LYS A 170 -8.32 -15.40 -21.88
N ARG A 171 -7.22 -15.30 -21.14
CA ARG A 171 -6.28 -16.41 -20.97
C ARG A 171 -6.98 -17.67 -20.46
N VAL A 172 -7.86 -17.53 -19.47
CA VAL A 172 -8.65 -18.66 -18.95
C VAL A 172 -9.65 -19.18 -19.98
N ASP A 173 -10.34 -18.29 -20.72
CA ASP A 173 -11.30 -18.68 -21.77
C ASP A 173 -10.61 -19.49 -22.90
N PHE A 174 -9.35 -19.21 -23.23
CA PHE A 174 -8.54 -19.97 -24.19
C PHE A 174 -8.06 -21.34 -23.65
N GLY A 175 -8.30 -21.64 -22.37
CA GLY A 175 -7.79 -22.85 -21.72
C GLY A 175 -6.28 -22.83 -21.47
N GLY A 176 -5.63 -21.66 -21.51
CA GLY A 176 -4.19 -21.55 -21.35
C GLY A 176 -3.56 -20.47 -22.21
N ARG A 177 -2.54 -20.85 -22.99
CA ARG A 177 -1.69 -19.91 -23.72
C ARG A 177 -2.45 -19.20 -24.83
N PHE A 178 -2.10 -17.94 -25.07
CA PHE A 178 -2.61 -17.19 -26.21
C PHE A 178 -2.00 -17.66 -27.54
N PRO A 179 -2.76 -17.60 -28.65
CA PRO A 179 -2.19 -17.64 -30.00
C PRO A 179 -1.16 -16.51 -30.20
N LEU A 180 -0.21 -16.71 -31.11
CA LEU A 180 0.94 -15.82 -31.31
C LEU A 180 0.54 -14.35 -31.55
N GLU A 181 -0.44 -14.13 -32.42
CA GLU A 181 -0.94 -12.79 -32.76
C GLU A 181 -1.63 -12.09 -31.57
N VAL A 182 -2.32 -12.84 -30.73
CA VAL A 182 -2.95 -12.33 -29.50
C VAL A 182 -1.88 -12.04 -28.45
N GLN A 183 -0.89 -12.92 -28.31
CA GLN A 183 0.21 -12.77 -27.36
C GLN A 183 0.98 -11.47 -27.60
N ALA A 184 1.32 -11.15 -28.86
CA ALA A 184 2.00 -9.91 -29.20
C ALA A 184 1.18 -8.66 -28.83
N ALA A 185 -0.14 -8.70 -29.04
CA ALA A 185 -1.03 -7.60 -28.68
C ALA A 185 -1.19 -7.46 -27.14
N VAL A 186 -1.27 -8.58 -26.41
CA VAL A 186 -1.28 -8.61 -24.94
C VAL A 186 0.00 -7.97 -24.40
N ASP A 187 1.16 -8.39 -24.90
CA ASP A 187 2.44 -7.87 -24.44
C ASP A 187 2.56 -6.36 -24.65
N ALA A 188 2.10 -5.87 -25.80
CA ALA A 188 2.07 -4.44 -26.11
C ALA A 188 1.20 -3.65 -25.10
N VAL A 189 0.01 -4.14 -24.77
CA VAL A 189 -0.89 -3.51 -23.79
C VAL A 189 -0.26 -3.52 -22.40
N MET A 190 0.29 -4.66 -21.96
CA MET A 190 0.93 -4.78 -20.63
C MET A 190 2.10 -3.81 -20.48
N LEU A 191 2.96 -3.69 -21.49
CA LEU A 191 4.06 -2.73 -21.50
C LEU A 191 3.60 -1.26 -21.45
N GLN A 192 2.55 -0.92 -22.19
CA GLN A 192 1.98 0.43 -22.18
C GLN A 192 1.34 0.78 -20.85
N LEU A 193 0.63 -0.16 -20.22
CA LEU A 193 0.07 0.02 -18.88
C LEU A 193 1.16 0.29 -17.84
N PHE A 194 2.27 -0.45 -17.90
CA PHE A 194 3.42 -0.20 -17.03
C PHE A 194 4.05 1.16 -17.28
N GLN A 195 4.26 1.53 -18.54
CA GLN A 195 4.82 2.84 -18.90
C GLN A 195 3.94 3.98 -18.38
N LEU A 196 2.63 3.88 -18.57
CA LEU A 196 1.68 4.90 -18.13
C LEU A 196 1.70 5.05 -16.60
N HIS A 197 1.77 3.93 -15.87
CA HIS A 197 1.98 3.94 -14.41
C HIS A 197 3.29 4.63 -14.02
N LYS A 198 4.42 4.23 -14.62
CA LYS A 198 5.75 4.78 -14.31
C LYS A 198 5.82 6.29 -14.56
N LEU A 199 5.32 6.76 -15.71
CA LEU A 199 5.26 8.18 -16.05
C LEU A 199 4.37 8.95 -15.07
N SER A 200 3.21 8.39 -14.71
CA SER A 200 2.32 9.00 -13.73
C SER A 200 2.94 9.14 -12.33
N VAL A 201 3.70 8.13 -11.89
CA VAL A 201 4.43 8.21 -10.60
C VAL A 201 5.46 9.34 -10.63
N ALA A 202 6.23 9.44 -11.72
CA ALA A 202 7.22 10.50 -11.93
C ALA A 202 6.59 11.90 -12.05
N ASN A 203 5.46 12.01 -12.76
CA ASN A 203 4.75 13.26 -12.97
C ASN A 203 4.08 13.79 -11.70
N ARG A 204 3.63 12.91 -10.80
CA ARG A 204 3.03 13.32 -9.53
C ARG A 204 4.06 13.67 -8.48
N GLY A 205 5.18 12.94 -8.41
CA GLY A 205 6.37 13.33 -7.66
C GLY A 205 6.23 13.45 -6.14
N ALA A 206 5.18 12.87 -5.56
CA ALA A 206 5.06 12.66 -4.12
C ALA A 206 4.14 11.48 -3.83
N VAL A 207 4.42 10.76 -2.75
CA VAL A 207 3.64 9.62 -2.26
C VAL A 207 2.79 10.04 -1.08
N GLN A 208 1.50 9.72 -1.16
CA GLN A 208 0.62 9.65 0.00
C GLN A 208 0.49 8.17 0.39
N PHE A 209 1.07 7.80 1.52
CA PHE A 209 0.84 6.50 2.11
C PHE A 209 -0.37 6.57 3.05
N PHE A 210 -1.49 5.99 2.62
CA PHE A 210 -2.67 5.77 3.44
C PHE A 210 -2.35 4.69 4.48
N HIS A 211 -1.85 5.13 5.64
CA HIS A 211 -1.34 4.26 6.68
C HIS A 211 -2.48 3.78 7.58
N VAL A 212 -2.93 2.55 7.33
CA VAL A 212 -3.85 1.88 8.25
C VAL A 212 -3.09 1.36 9.46
N SER A 213 -3.50 1.80 10.65
CA SER A 213 -2.83 1.40 11.89
C SER A 213 -2.78 -0.12 12.05
N LYS A 214 -1.60 -0.62 12.41
CA LYS A 214 -1.26 -2.04 12.58
C LYS A 214 -1.23 -2.87 11.30
N SER A 215 -1.11 -2.19 10.16
CA SER A 215 -0.89 -2.82 8.84
C SER A 215 0.51 -2.54 8.30
N GLY A 216 1.54 -2.45 9.14
CA GLY A 216 2.94 -2.40 8.71
C GLY A 216 3.50 -1.03 8.30
N GLY A 217 2.88 0.08 8.70
CA GLY A 217 3.30 1.40 8.23
C GLY A 217 4.69 1.85 8.66
N THR A 218 5.15 1.49 9.86
CA THR A 218 6.52 1.81 10.30
C THR A 218 7.58 1.21 9.38
N ASN A 219 7.39 -0.05 8.96
CA ASN A 219 8.32 -0.72 8.06
C ASN A 219 8.31 -0.08 6.67
N LEU A 220 7.14 0.38 6.21
CA LEU A 220 7.05 1.09 4.93
C LEU A 220 7.69 2.47 4.99
N CYS A 221 7.53 3.18 6.10
CA CYS A 221 8.22 4.45 6.36
C CYS A 221 9.75 4.29 6.33
N GLN A 222 10.27 3.31 7.05
CA GLN A 222 11.70 3.00 7.04
C GLN A 222 12.20 2.54 5.66
N SER A 223 11.35 1.82 4.91
CA SER A 223 11.64 1.48 3.51
C SER A 223 11.71 2.73 2.62
N ALA A 224 10.79 3.69 2.78
CA ALA A 224 10.83 4.95 2.06
C ALA A 224 12.10 5.75 2.37
N GLU A 225 12.49 5.85 3.64
CA GLU A 225 13.75 6.47 4.07
C GLU A 225 14.96 5.81 3.39
N ALA A 226 15.00 4.48 3.41
CA ALA A 226 16.09 3.70 2.86
C ALA A 226 16.23 3.81 1.34
N ASN A 227 15.15 4.20 0.65
CA ASN A 227 15.17 4.52 -0.78
C ASN A 227 15.42 6.02 -1.04
N GLY A 228 15.65 6.84 -0.02
CA GLY A 228 15.97 8.26 -0.16
C GLY A 228 14.76 9.19 -0.35
N CYS A 229 13.56 8.74 0.03
CA CYS A 229 12.41 9.63 0.12
C CYS A 229 12.59 10.68 1.24
N ALA A 230 11.89 11.81 1.12
CA ALA A 230 11.94 12.90 2.07
C ALA A 230 10.59 13.08 2.79
N SER A 231 10.64 13.17 4.13
CA SER A 231 9.49 13.42 5.01
C SER A 231 9.94 14.27 6.22
N GLN A 232 9.01 14.65 7.11
CA GLN A 232 9.37 15.37 8.35
C GLN A 232 10.10 14.49 9.38
N GLY A 233 9.95 13.18 9.28
CA GLY A 233 10.67 12.21 10.11
C GLY A 233 10.26 10.78 9.77
N PHE A 234 11.19 9.84 9.93
CA PHE A 234 10.97 8.41 9.64
C PHE A 234 11.05 7.54 10.91
N ASP A 235 11.28 8.16 12.06
CA ASP A 235 11.34 7.47 13.34
C ASP A 235 9.96 6.94 13.76
N THR A 236 9.95 6.05 14.75
CA THR A 236 8.71 5.38 15.18
C THR A 236 7.66 6.29 15.81
N ARG A 237 8.03 7.52 16.22
CA ARG A 237 7.11 8.50 16.79
C ARG A 237 6.52 9.39 15.71
N THR A 238 7.33 9.81 14.74
CA THR A 238 6.87 10.65 13.62
C THR A 238 6.19 9.83 12.53
N ASN A 239 6.72 8.65 12.23
CA ASN A 239 6.16 7.66 11.30
C ASN A 239 5.72 8.28 9.95
N CYS A 240 6.58 9.13 9.38
CA CYS A 240 6.34 9.92 8.16
C CYS A 240 5.13 10.85 8.18
N LEU A 241 4.55 11.15 9.34
CA LEU A 241 3.45 12.10 9.45
C LEU A 241 3.95 13.52 9.21
N ILE A 242 3.15 14.32 8.51
CA ILE A 242 3.31 15.77 8.49
C ILE A 242 2.51 16.35 9.65
N ARG A 243 3.20 16.97 10.61
CA ARG A 243 2.59 17.47 11.86
C ARG A 243 1.44 18.44 11.60
N ASP A 244 1.59 19.29 10.57
CA ASP A 244 0.60 20.29 10.19
C ASP A 244 -0.66 19.67 9.57
N PHE A 245 -0.60 18.46 9.03
CA PHE A 245 -1.77 17.81 8.43
C PHE A 245 -2.72 17.21 9.47
N ALA A 246 -2.24 17.04 10.71
CA ALA A 246 -3.00 16.45 11.82
C ALA A 246 -3.61 15.07 11.49
N ASP A 247 -2.89 14.29 10.69
CA ASP A 247 -3.29 12.96 10.21
C ASP A 247 -2.92 11.83 11.18
N GLN A 248 -2.52 12.14 12.41
CA GLN A 248 -2.22 11.13 13.43
C GLN A 248 -3.44 10.21 13.67
N PRO A 249 -3.21 8.95 14.05
CA PRO A 249 -4.28 7.99 14.22
C PRO A 249 -5.23 8.40 15.34
N ARG A 250 -6.51 8.03 15.21
CA ARG A 250 -7.58 8.41 16.13
C ARG A 250 -8.23 7.19 16.76
N TRP A 251 -7.74 6.81 17.92
CA TRP A 251 -8.11 5.54 18.53
C TRP A 251 -9.08 5.70 19.68
N VAL A 252 -8.67 6.38 20.76
CA VAL A 252 -9.39 6.29 22.04
C VAL A 252 -10.29 7.51 22.28
N THR A 253 -11.53 7.27 22.72
CA THR A 253 -12.46 8.35 23.11
C THR A 253 -12.14 8.88 24.50
N TYR A 254 -12.30 10.19 24.69
CA TYR A 254 -12.06 10.84 25.98
C TYR A 254 -12.95 10.27 27.10
N ASN A 255 -14.26 10.12 26.84
CA ASN A 255 -15.22 9.67 27.84
C ASN A 255 -14.95 8.23 28.30
N ALA A 256 -14.63 7.33 27.38
CA ALA A 256 -14.29 5.95 27.75
C ALA A 256 -12.92 5.85 28.41
N HIS A 257 -11.96 6.70 28.03
CA HIS A 257 -10.68 6.81 28.74
C HIS A 257 -10.89 7.21 30.21
N LYS A 258 -11.79 8.15 30.51
CA LYS A 258 -12.09 8.52 31.90
C LYS A 258 -12.64 7.36 32.71
N TYR A 259 -13.44 6.50 32.10
CA TYR A 259 -13.87 5.25 32.73
C TYR A 259 -12.68 4.30 33.00
N VAL A 260 -11.75 4.18 32.05
CA VAL A 260 -10.51 3.39 32.23
C VAL A 260 -9.63 3.97 33.35
N GLN A 261 -9.40 5.30 33.38
CA GLN A 261 -8.67 5.98 34.46
C GLN A 261 -9.26 5.70 35.83
N TYR A 262 -10.59 5.82 35.96
CA TYR A 262 -11.30 5.52 37.21
C TYR A 262 -11.04 4.08 37.67
N ARG A 263 -11.10 3.11 36.75
CA ARG A 263 -10.84 1.69 37.04
C ARG A 263 -9.39 1.38 37.40
N MET A 264 -8.45 2.20 36.93
CA MET A 264 -7.03 2.12 37.26
C MET A 264 -6.69 2.86 38.57
N SER A 265 -7.65 3.55 39.20
CA SER A 265 -7.42 4.43 40.35
C SER A 265 -6.31 5.47 40.12
N SER A 266 -6.15 5.94 38.88
CA SER A 266 -5.06 6.83 38.48
C SER A 266 -5.58 8.16 37.91
N ARG A 267 -4.91 9.26 38.26
CA ARG A 267 -5.26 10.65 37.84
C ARG A 267 -4.16 11.30 37.00
N GLN A 268 -3.51 10.54 36.13
CA GLN A 268 -2.51 11.10 35.22
C GLN A 268 -3.13 11.99 34.12
N ALA A 269 -2.26 12.76 33.47
CA ALA A 269 -2.60 13.59 32.31
C ALA A 269 -3.23 12.75 31.17
N LEU A 270 -3.91 13.44 30.25
CA LEU A 270 -4.53 12.79 29.10
C LEU A 270 -3.44 12.23 28.15
N PRO A 271 -3.40 10.92 27.88
CA PRO A 271 -2.44 10.36 26.94
C PRO A 271 -2.71 10.86 25.51
N TRP A 272 -1.64 10.99 24.71
CA TRP A 272 -1.72 11.50 23.33
C TRP A 272 -2.61 10.66 22.40
N PHE A 273 -2.77 9.37 22.70
CA PHE A 273 -3.58 8.43 21.92
C PHE A 273 -5.08 8.50 22.24
N VAL A 274 -5.48 9.35 23.19
CA VAL A 274 -6.88 9.66 23.52
C VAL A 274 -7.34 10.87 22.73
N ASN A 275 -7.66 10.63 21.46
CA ASN A 275 -7.80 11.68 20.47
C ASN A 275 -8.90 11.43 19.42
N PHE A 276 -9.86 10.54 19.67
CA PHE A 276 -10.87 10.13 18.68
C PHE A 276 -11.64 11.32 18.03
N HIS A 277 -12.08 12.28 18.84
CA HIS A 277 -12.80 13.49 18.38
C HIS A 277 -11.92 14.75 18.34
N THR A 278 -10.61 14.59 18.11
CA THR A 278 -9.74 15.78 17.96
C THR A 278 -10.03 16.50 16.66
N TYR A 279 -9.68 17.77 16.55
CA TYR A 279 -9.83 18.50 15.28
C TYR A 279 -8.76 18.06 14.27
N ARG A 280 -9.12 17.95 12.99
CA ARG A 280 -8.17 17.81 11.86
C ARG A 280 -8.07 19.16 11.16
N ALA A 281 -6.86 19.62 10.85
CA ALA A 281 -6.71 20.81 10.02
C ALA A 281 -7.36 20.57 8.64
N GLU A 282 -8.22 21.50 8.22
CA GLU A 282 -8.88 21.50 6.92
C GLU A 282 -7.90 21.95 5.82
N LEU A 283 -6.95 21.07 5.51
CA LEU A 283 -6.05 21.24 4.37
C LEU A 283 -6.54 20.39 3.20
N THR A 284 -6.83 21.08 2.09
CA THR A 284 -7.17 20.45 0.80
C THR A 284 -5.99 19.67 0.22
N CYS A 285 -6.25 18.80 -0.75
CA CYS A 285 -5.21 18.07 -1.47
C CYS A 285 -4.17 19.00 -2.12
N ASP A 286 -4.61 20.10 -2.73
CA ASP A 286 -3.71 21.07 -3.37
C ASP A 286 -2.82 21.78 -2.34
N GLN A 287 -3.38 22.17 -1.19
CA GLN A 287 -2.61 22.78 -0.10
C GLN A 287 -1.58 21.81 0.47
N ARG A 288 -1.96 20.53 0.64
CA ARG A 288 -1.03 19.47 1.07
C ARG A 288 0.09 19.30 0.04
N ARG A 289 -0.23 19.28 -1.25
CA ARG A 289 0.77 19.11 -2.32
C ARG A 289 1.72 20.31 -2.39
N ALA A 290 1.19 21.53 -2.32
CA ALA A 290 1.95 22.76 -2.25
C ALA A 290 2.87 22.79 -1.02
N TYR A 291 2.39 22.31 0.14
CA TYR A 291 3.21 22.20 1.35
C TYR A 291 4.42 21.29 1.12
N LEU A 292 4.19 20.07 0.61
CA LEU A 292 5.27 19.13 0.36
C LEU A 292 6.29 19.71 -0.64
N LEU A 293 5.81 20.33 -1.72
CA LEU A 293 6.67 20.92 -2.74
C LEU A 293 7.57 22.03 -2.16
N ARG A 294 6.99 22.97 -1.40
CA ARG A 294 7.73 24.08 -0.76
C ARG A 294 8.77 23.61 0.26
N ASN A 295 8.58 22.42 0.84
CA ASN A 295 9.46 21.86 1.85
C ASN A 295 10.36 20.72 1.32
N GLY A 296 10.37 20.48 0.00
CA GLY A 296 11.19 19.42 -0.61
C GLY A 296 10.84 18.00 -0.14
N LEU A 297 9.58 17.78 0.26
CA LEU A 297 9.11 16.49 0.77
C LEU A 297 8.47 15.67 -0.35
N THR A 298 8.75 14.38 -0.37
CA THR A 298 8.29 13.44 -1.41
C THR A 298 7.46 12.29 -0.85
N PHE A 299 7.35 12.16 0.47
CA PHE A 299 6.63 11.07 1.11
C PHE A 299 5.96 11.54 2.40
N TYR A 300 4.70 11.17 2.60
CA TYR A 300 4.08 11.26 3.91
C TYR A 300 3.08 10.15 4.16
N ALA A 301 2.86 9.85 5.44
CA ALA A 301 1.81 8.97 5.90
C ALA A 301 0.57 9.77 6.30
N ASN A 302 -0.60 9.22 6.00
CA ASN A 302 -1.89 9.66 6.49
C ASN A 302 -2.51 8.52 7.32
N GLU A 303 -2.56 8.67 8.65
CA GLU A 303 -3.05 7.63 9.57
C GLU A 303 -4.52 7.79 9.98
N TYR A 304 -5.20 8.80 9.45
CA TYR A 304 -6.56 9.11 9.83
C TYR A 304 -7.56 8.70 8.75
N THR A 305 -7.86 9.61 7.83
CA THR A 305 -8.88 9.44 6.79
C THR A 305 -8.45 10.21 5.56
N ASN A 306 -9.05 9.90 4.39
CA ASN A 306 -8.81 10.71 3.21
C ASN A 306 -9.20 12.19 3.51
N PRO A 307 -8.42 13.18 3.05
CA PRO A 307 -8.79 14.58 3.25
C PRO A 307 -10.10 14.87 2.51
N PRO A 308 -10.86 15.88 2.97
CA PRO A 308 -12.03 16.30 2.21
C PRO A 308 -11.59 16.82 0.84
N THR A 309 -12.39 16.50 -0.18
CA THR A 309 -12.17 16.96 -1.55
C THR A 309 -13.34 17.80 -2.04
N GLY A 310 -13.07 18.74 -2.94
CA GLY A 310 -14.11 19.56 -3.55
C GLY A 310 -14.78 20.56 -2.62
N ILE A 311 -14.20 20.86 -1.44
CA ILE A 311 -14.62 21.98 -0.60
C ILE A 311 -14.07 23.27 -1.20
N PRO A 312 -14.92 24.20 -1.69
CA PRO A 312 -14.46 25.52 -2.11
C PRO A 312 -13.79 26.26 -0.94
N ALA A 313 -12.80 27.11 -1.23
CA ALA A 313 -12.25 27.98 -0.21
C ALA A 313 -13.37 28.87 0.38
N GLY A 314 -13.59 28.79 1.69
CA GLY A 314 -14.66 29.53 2.39
C GLY A 314 -16.01 28.81 2.48
N ALA A 315 -16.08 27.52 2.15
CA ALA A 315 -17.27 26.71 2.39
C ALA A 315 -17.73 26.77 3.85
N SER A 316 -19.04 26.70 4.05
CA SER A 316 -19.64 26.57 5.37
C SER A 316 -19.25 25.24 6.04
N ALA A 317 -19.38 25.18 7.37
CA ALA A 317 -19.17 23.94 8.11
C ALA A 317 -20.08 22.80 7.62
N GLU A 318 -21.31 23.12 7.19
CA GLU A 318 -22.26 22.15 6.65
C GLU A 318 -21.81 21.61 5.29
N GLU A 319 -21.29 22.46 4.40
CA GLU A 319 -20.72 22.04 3.12
C GLU A 319 -19.44 21.22 3.33
N ALA A 320 -18.60 21.60 4.30
CA ALA A 320 -17.41 20.84 4.66
C ALA A 320 -17.76 19.45 5.25
N GLU A 321 -18.84 19.35 6.02
CA GLU A 321 -19.35 18.09 6.55
C GLU A 321 -20.04 17.24 5.48
N ALA A 322 -20.72 17.87 4.52
CA ALA A 322 -21.31 17.22 3.36
C ALA A 322 -20.27 16.76 2.32
N ALA A 323 -19.08 17.37 2.34
CA ALA A 323 -18.03 17.08 1.39
C ALA A 323 -17.61 15.61 1.48
N THR A 324 -17.58 14.98 0.31
CA THR A 324 -17.05 13.63 0.20
C THR A 324 -15.54 13.68 0.37
N SER A 325 -15.06 12.79 1.23
CA SER A 325 -13.64 12.50 1.31
C SER A 325 -13.21 11.86 -0.01
N GLY A 326 -12.08 12.31 -0.53
CA GLY A 326 -11.57 11.85 -1.80
C GLY A 326 -10.07 11.65 -1.74
N MET A 327 -9.58 10.79 -2.63
CA MET A 327 -8.16 10.56 -2.78
C MET A 327 -7.50 11.80 -3.40
N CYS A 328 -6.31 12.15 -2.93
CA CYS A 328 -5.56 13.23 -3.56
C CYS A 328 -4.93 12.74 -4.86
N GLU A 329 -5.58 13.02 -5.99
CA GLU A 329 -5.22 12.52 -7.33
C GLU A 329 -3.79 12.90 -7.76
N ASP A 330 -3.26 14.01 -7.24
CA ASP A 330 -1.92 14.52 -7.54
C ASP A 330 -0.80 13.88 -6.71
N PHE A 331 -1.14 12.91 -5.85
CA PHE A 331 -0.18 12.05 -5.16
C PHE A 331 -0.20 10.66 -5.77
N VAL A 332 0.92 9.96 -5.64
CA VAL A 332 0.98 8.51 -5.80
C VAL A 332 0.42 7.90 -4.53
N ASN A 333 -0.75 7.27 -4.64
CA ASN A 333 -1.50 6.78 -3.49
C ASN A 333 -1.15 5.31 -3.23
N LEU A 334 -0.67 5.05 -2.01
CA LEU A 334 -0.22 3.74 -1.55
C LEU A 334 -1.04 3.36 -0.33
N ILE A 335 -1.50 2.12 -0.23
CA ILE A 335 -2.16 1.59 0.97
C ILE A 335 -1.63 0.19 1.29
N MET A 336 -1.48 -0.10 2.58
CA MET A 336 -1.15 -1.42 3.07
C MET A 336 -2.30 -2.00 3.89
N PHE A 337 -2.78 -3.13 3.41
CA PHE A 337 -3.77 -3.96 4.08
C PHE A 337 -3.10 -5.02 4.96
N ARG A 338 -3.89 -5.55 5.87
CA ARG A 338 -3.62 -6.70 6.73
C ARG A 338 -4.97 -7.34 7.01
N HIS A 339 -5.03 -8.66 7.15
CA HIS A 339 -6.28 -9.32 7.50
C HIS A 339 -6.98 -8.61 8.68
N PRO A 340 -8.25 -8.17 8.54
CA PRO A 340 -8.89 -7.27 9.51
C PRO A 340 -8.94 -7.82 10.93
N HIS A 341 -9.10 -9.14 11.09
CA HIS A 341 -9.12 -9.79 12.41
C HIS A 341 -7.75 -9.77 13.10
N ASP A 342 -6.66 -9.93 12.35
CA ASP A 342 -5.30 -9.87 12.91
C ASP A 342 -4.92 -8.43 13.23
N ARG A 343 -5.32 -7.49 12.37
CA ARG A 343 -5.19 -6.05 12.62
C ARG A 343 -5.96 -5.65 13.87
N LEU A 344 -7.20 -6.12 14.03
CA LEU A 344 -8.05 -5.86 15.20
C LEU A 344 -7.38 -6.36 16.49
N ARG A 345 -6.93 -7.61 16.54
CA ARG A 345 -6.21 -8.17 17.68
C ARG A 345 -4.96 -7.35 18.01
N SER A 346 -4.20 -6.97 16.98
CA SER A 346 -2.98 -6.17 17.11
C SER A 346 -3.28 -4.75 17.62
N GLN A 347 -4.40 -4.15 17.20
CA GLN A 347 -4.85 -2.83 17.65
C GLN A 347 -5.26 -2.83 19.12
N ILE A 348 -6.02 -3.85 19.55
CA ILE A 348 -6.41 -4.02 20.95
C ILE A 348 -5.17 -4.18 21.83
N GLY A 349 -4.25 -5.07 21.44
CA GLY A 349 -2.99 -5.25 22.16
C GLY A 349 -2.16 -3.97 22.20
N TRP A 350 -2.07 -3.23 21.08
CA TRP A 350 -1.32 -1.99 21.04
C TRP A 350 -1.87 -0.92 21.98
N VAL A 351 -3.19 -0.73 22.06
CA VAL A 351 -3.74 0.25 23.00
C VAL A 351 -3.50 -0.18 24.45
N GLN A 352 -3.57 -1.48 24.77
CA GLN A 352 -3.17 -1.97 26.10
C GLN A 352 -1.68 -1.67 26.39
N LYS A 353 -0.78 -1.87 25.42
CA LYS A 353 0.64 -1.50 25.53
C LYS A 353 0.81 -0.01 25.84
N LEU A 354 0.12 0.85 25.10
CA LEU A 354 0.20 2.30 25.31
C LEU A 354 -0.30 2.72 26.70
N TYR A 355 -1.34 2.08 27.23
CA TYR A 355 -1.75 2.29 28.61
C TYR A 355 -0.66 1.83 29.60
N LYS A 356 -0.08 0.64 29.41
CA LYS A 356 1.00 0.14 30.28
C LYS A 356 2.23 1.07 30.28
N GLU A 357 2.65 1.54 29.11
CA GLU A 357 3.79 2.47 28.96
C GLU A 357 3.52 3.84 29.57
N PHE A 358 2.28 4.32 29.52
CA PHE A 358 1.91 5.61 30.10
C PHE A 358 1.73 5.53 31.62
N TYR A 359 1.16 4.43 32.12
CA TYR A 359 0.84 4.18 33.53
C TYR A 359 1.81 3.17 34.18
N LEU A 360 3.10 3.50 34.22
CA LEU A 360 4.18 2.59 34.63
C LEU A 360 3.96 1.93 36.01
N ASP A 361 3.41 2.67 36.98
CA ASP A 361 3.22 2.18 38.36
C ASP A 361 1.81 1.63 38.63
N THR A 362 1.01 1.38 37.58
CA THR A 362 -0.39 0.95 37.72
C THR A 362 -0.63 -0.37 37.03
N ASP A 363 -1.33 -1.29 37.71
CA ASP A 363 -1.86 -2.52 37.10
C ASP A 363 -2.99 -2.17 36.11
N THR A 364 -2.60 -1.88 34.87
CA THR A 364 -3.52 -1.55 33.78
C THR A 364 -4.36 -2.75 33.33
N GLN A 365 -3.94 -3.98 33.64
CA GLN A 365 -4.60 -5.20 33.15
C GLN A 365 -6.01 -5.34 33.73
N ARG A 366 -6.21 -4.94 35.00
CA ARG A 366 -7.54 -4.87 35.65
C ARG A 366 -8.56 -4.01 34.90
N ALA A 367 -8.10 -3.03 34.10
CA ALA A 367 -8.99 -2.21 33.31
C ALA A 367 -9.53 -2.97 32.09
N PHE A 368 -8.81 -3.98 31.57
CA PHE A 368 -9.09 -4.63 30.28
C PHE A 368 -9.55 -6.08 30.38
N VAL A 369 -9.24 -6.80 31.46
CA VAL A 369 -9.73 -8.18 31.65
C VAL A 369 -11.25 -8.24 31.78
N ASN A 370 -11.85 -9.33 31.30
CA ASN A 370 -13.28 -9.61 31.39
C ASN A 370 -14.17 -8.48 30.82
N ARG A 371 -13.72 -7.81 29.76
CA ARG A 371 -14.48 -6.77 29.07
C ARG A 371 -15.26 -7.33 27.89
N THR A 372 -16.41 -6.75 27.61
CA THR A 372 -17.24 -7.10 26.45
C THR A 372 -16.84 -6.28 25.22
N THR A 373 -17.35 -6.67 24.07
CA THR A 373 -17.20 -5.96 22.80
C THR A 373 -17.71 -4.53 22.96
N GLY A 374 -18.88 -4.34 23.58
CA GLY A 374 -19.43 -3.01 23.84
C GLY A 374 -18.53 -2.08 24.68
N PHE A 375 -17.67 -2.62 25.55
CA PHE A 375 -16.65 -1.79 26.23
C PHE A 375 -15.61 -1.26 25.23
N TRP A 376 -15.05 -2.14 24.41
CA TRP A 376 -14.02 -1.79 23.43
C TRP A 376 -14.56 -0.86 22.33
N GLU A 377 -15.83 -0.99 21.97
CA GLU A 377 -16.50 -0.12 21.03
C GLU A 377 -16.70 1.30 21.55
N ARG A 378 -16.96 1.48 22.84
CA ARG A 378 -16.97 2.81 23.46
C ARG A 378 -15.56 3.37 23.59
N LEU A 379 -14.58 2.51 23.86
CA LEU A 379 -13.19 2.91 24.01
C LEU A 379 -12.57 3.32 22.70
N MET A 380 -12.73 2.51 21.64
CA MET A 380 -12.08 2.64 20.34
C MET A 380 -13.06 2.43 19.18
N PRO A 381 -14.10 3.25 19.02
CA PRO A 381 -15.21 3.01 18.10
C PRO A 381 -14.79 2.68 16.67
N ALA A 382 -13.97 3.52 16.01
CA ALA A 382 -13.41 3.17 14.71
C ALA A 382 -12.32 2.11 14.82
N GLY A 383 -11.49 2.22 15.86
CA GLY A 383 -10.36 1.33 16.14
C GLY A 383 -10.69 -0.16 16.16
N VAL A 384 -11.92 -0.55 16.51
CA VAL A 384 -12.35 -1.96 16.58
C VAL A 384 -13.51 -2.34 15.67
N ASN A 385 -14.01 -1.43 14.82
CA ASN A 385 -15.14 -1.73 13.92
C ASN A 385 -14.94 -1.15 12.53
N ASN A 386 -14.76 -2.03 11.54
CA ASN A 386 -14.73 -1.66 10.13
C ASN A 386 -13.75 -0.51 9.83
N TYR A 387 -12.52 -0.62 10.38
CA TYR A 387 -11.51 0.42 10.34
C TYR A 387 -11.14 0.81 8.90
N TYR A 388 -11.05 -0.15 7.97
CA TYR A 388 -10.75 0.15 6.57
C TYR A 388 -11.85 0.99 5.93
N ILE A 389 -13.10 0.54 6.02
CA ILE A 389 -14.25 1.27 5.46
C ILE A 389 -14.31 2.68 6.04
N ARG A 390 -14.20 2.81 7.37
CA ARG A 390 -14.21 4.10 8.07
C ARG A 390 -13.11 5.04 7.63
N SER A 391 -11.90 4.52 7.46
CA SER A 391 -10.74 5.33 7.08
C SER A 391 -10.83 5.77 5.62
N LEU A 392 -11.16 4.83 4.72
CA LEU A 392 -11.25 5.04 3.28
C LEU A 392 -12.35 6.03 2.88
N LEU A 393 -13.51 5.96 3.56
CA LEU A 393 -14.68 6.77 3.22
C LEU A 393 -14.64 8.19 3.81
N GLY A 394 -13.71 8.48 4.72
CA GLY A 394 -13.52 9.83 5.25
C GLY A 394 -13.95 10.04 6.69
N GLN A 395 -13.65 11.23 7.21
CA GLN A 395 -13.92 11.62 8.60
C GLN A 395 -15.38 11.40 9.01
N ARG A 396 -16.34 11.79 8.17
CA ARG A 396 -17.77 11.58 8.44
C ARG A 396 -18.10 10.12 8.76
N PHE A 397 -17.58 9.19 7.95
CA PHE A 397 -17.79 7.75 8.14
C PHE A 397 -16.97 7.20 9.30
N PHE A 398 -15.79 7.78 9.55
CA PHE A 398 -14.95 7.40 10.66
C PHE A 398 -15.66 7.53 12.00
N GLU A 399 -16.46 8.59 12.14
CA GLU A 399 -17.21 8.90 13.35
C GLU A 399 -18.62 8.28 13.41
N PHE A 400 -19.01 7.47 12.41
CA PHE A 400 -20.31 6.78 12.44
C PHE A 400 -20.50 5.95 13.72
N PRO A 401 -21.73 5.85 14.23
CA PRO A 401 -22.08 4.82 15.20
C PRO A 401 -21.65 3.42 14.70
N VAL A 402 -21.28 2.55 15.65
CA VAL A 402 -20.67 1.26 15.34
C VAL A 402 -21.55 0.40 14.41
N THR A 403 -22.87 0.47 14.58
CA THR A 403 -23.86 -0.35 13.87
C THR A 403 -24.28 0.21 12.50
N GLN A 404 -23.67 1.29 12.01
CA GLN A 404 -24.12 1.99 10.79
C GLN A 404 -23.28 1.71 9.54
N VAL A 405 -22.44 0.67 9.52
CA VAL A 405 -21.79 0.22 8.29
C VAL A 405 -22.77 -0.62 7.49
N LEU A 406 -23.23 -0.08 6.36
CA LEU A 406 -24.21 -0.68 5.47
C LEU A 406 -23.53 -1.29 4.24
N PRO A 407 -24.18 -2.21 3.50
CA PRO A 407 -23.62 -2.83 2.30
C PRO A 407 -23.12 -1.81 1.25
N GLN A 408 -23.82 -0.68 1.06
CA GLN A 408 -23.35 0.35 0.14
C GLN A 408 -21.99 0.96 0.54
N HIS A 409 -21.67 1.01 1.84
CA HIS A 409 -20.36 1.50 2.31
C HIS A 409 -19.24 0.52 1.94
N VAL A 410 -19.52 -0.78 1.90
CA VAL A 410 -18.58 -1.79 1.41
C VAL A 410 -18.26 -1.53 -0.06
N THR A 411 -19.28 -1.30 -0.89
CA THR A 411 -19.08 -0.96 -2.31
C THR A 411 -18.23 0.30 -2.46
N LEU A 412 -18.56 1.39 -1.76
CA LEU A 412 -17.79 2.63 -1.84
C LEU A 412 -16.34 2.44 -1.36
N ALA A 413 -16.11 1.64 -0.32
CA ALA A 413 -14.77 1.37 0.19
C ALA A 413 -13.95 0.52 -0.79
N LYS A 414 -14.58 -0.44 -1.50
CA LYS A 414 -13.95 -1.18 -2.60
C LYS A 414 -13.53 -0.22 -3.72
N LEU A 415 -14.38 0.74 -4.11
CA LEU A 415 -14.02 1.77 -5.10
C LEU A 415 -12.83 2.62 -4.63
N ALA A 416 -12.86 3.08 -3.37
CA ALA A 416 -11.76 3.86 -2.80
C ALA A 416 -10.45 3.05 -2.77
N ALA A 417 -10.49 1.76 -2.41
CA ALA A 417 -9.32 0.88 -2.45
C ALA A 417 -8.79 0.74 -3.89
N LEU A 418 -9.69 0.54 -4.86
CA LEU A 418 -9.37 0.34 -6.28
C LEU A 418 -8.63 1.51 -6.93
N GLN A 419 -8.66 2.70 -6.32
CA GLN A 419 -7.97 3.87 -6.84
C GLN A 419 -6.53 4.03 -6.39
N HIS A 420 -6.11 3.31 -5.35
CA HIS A 420 -4.72 3.40 -4.91
C HIS A 420 -3.82 2.89 -6.02
N ASP A 421 -2.78 3.63 -6.36
CA ASP A 421 -1.83 3.26 -7.41
C ASP A 421 -1.13 1.95 -7.09
N ILE A 422 -0.88 1.71 -5.80
CA ILE A 422 -0.24 0.50 -5.30
C ILE A 422 -1.01 -0.02 -4.09
N LEU A 423 -1.39 -1.29 -4.19
CA LEU A 423 -1.99 -2.07 -3.13
C LEU A 423 -0.93 -2.99 -2.53
N LEU A 424 -0.79 -2.93 -1.21
CA LEU A 424 0.06 -3.84 -0.45
C LEU A 424 -0.80 -4.66 0.51
N SER A 425 -0.36 -5.87 0.83
CA SER A 425 -0.95 -6.69 1.89
C SER A 425 0.18 -7.24 2.74
N LEU A 426 0.17 -6.96 4.05
CA LEU A 426 1.21 -7.37 4.98
C LEU A 426 1.46 -8.89 4.95
N ASP A 427 0.41 -9.66 4.65
CA ASP A 427 0.43 -11.13 4.58
C ASP A 427 0.95 -11.65 3.22
N ALA A 428 1.16 -10.77 2.23
CA ALA A 428 1.60 -11.09 0.86
C ALA A 428 2.99 -10.52 0.54
N LYS A 429 3.99 -10.83 1.38
CA LYS A 429 5.35 -10.25 1.27
C LYS A 429 5.97 -10.29 -0.14
N PRO A 430 5.94 -11.41 -0.90
CA PRO A 430 6.53 -11.43 -2.25
C PRO A 430 5.86 -10.44 -3.21
N ARG A 431 4.55 -10.24 -3.09
CA ARG A 431 3.80 -9.26 -3.89
C ARG A 431 4.18 -7.83 -3.51
N ASN A 432 4.36 -7.57 -2.21
CA ASN A 432 4.77 -6.25 -1.75
C ASN A 432 6.18 -5.90 -2.23
N GLU A 433 7.12 -6.85 -2.16
CA GLU A 433 8.47 -6.64 -2.66
C GLU A 433 8.46 -6.28 -4.15
N LEU A 434 7.73 -7.04 -4.95
CA LEU A 434 7.59 -6.78 -6.37
C LEU A 434 6.93 -5.42 -6.65
N ALA A 435 5.84 -5.10 -5.93
CA ALA A 435 5.14 -3.83 -6.08
C ALA A 435 6.01 -2.61 -5.72
N LEU A 436 6.85 -2.72 -4.69
CA LEU A 436 7.78 -1.64 -4.33
C LEU A 436 8.95 -1.55 -5.33
N ARG A 437 9.57 -2.69 -5.69
CA ARG A 437 10.72 -2.70 -6.60
C ARG A 437 10.38 -2.30 -8.02
N VAL A 438 9.30 -2.87 -8.57
CA VAL A 438 8.89 -2.66 -9.97
C VAL A 438 7.88 -1.52 -10.06
N GLY A 439 6.93 -1.42 -9.14
CA GLY A 439 5.89 -0.38 -9.17
C GLY A 439 6.38 1.00 -8.73
N LEU A 440 7.32 1.10 -7.78
CA LEU A 440 7.93 2.40 -7.37
C LEU A 440 9.38 2.57 -7.84
N GLY A 441 9.99 1.53 -8.42
CA GLY A 441 11.42 1.58 -8.76
C GLY A 441 12.34 1.55 -7.55
N TRP A 442 11.86 1.11 -6.38
CA TRP A 442 12.65 1.12 -5.14
C TRP A 442 13.69 0.00 -5.12
N ALA A 443 14.91 0.31 -4.67
CA ALA A 443 15.97 -0.69 -4.50
C ALA A 443 15.76 -1.56 -3.25
N GLN A 444 15.21 -0.98 -2.18
CA GLN A 444 14.91 -1.67 -0.93
C GLN A 444 13.40 -1.84 -0.76
N ALA A 445 12.95 -3.07 -0.54
CA ALA A 445 11.55 -3.35 -0.23
C ALA A 445 11.26 -3.18 1.28
N LEU A 446 10.19 -3.81 1.77
CA LEU A 446 9.90 -3.86 3.20
C LEU A 446 11.01 -4.59 3.96
N ARG A 447 11.44 -4.01 5.08
CA ARG A 447 12.43 -4.62 5.98
C ARG A 447 11.75 -5.61 6.92
N ASP A 448 12.16 -6.87 6.85
CA ASP A 448 11.56 -7.97 7.63
C ASP A 448 12.07 -8.03 9.08
N ASP A 449 13.30 -7.57 9.31
CA ASP A 449 14.01 -7.59 10.58
C ASP A 449 13.48 -6.58 11.61
N VAL A 450 12.62 -5.64 11.18
CA VAL A 450 12.11 -4.55 12.04
C VAL A 450 10.59 -4.65 12.28
N ILE A 451 9.95 -5.77 11.91
CA ILE A 451 8.50 -5.96 12.18
C ILE A 451 8.28 -6.08 13.69
N ARG A 452 7.95 -4.96 14.34
CA ARG A 452 7.50 -4.95 15.74
C ARG A 452 6.20 -5.72 15.85
N SER A 453 6.27 -6.90 16.45
CA SER A 453 5.08 -7.67 16.76
C SER A 453 4.53 -7.22 18.11
N SER A 454 3.21 -7.29 18.27
CA SER A 454 2.58 -7.12 19.58
C SER A 454 2.98 -8.22 20.59
N ALA A 455 3.78 -9.22 20.19
CA ALA A 455 4.32 -10.23 21.09
C ALA A 455 5.33 -9.65 22.10
N GLU A 456 5.87 -8.45 21.85
CA GLU A 456 6.72 -7.70 22.79
C GLU A 456 6.02 -7.34 24.11
N LEU A 457 4.69 -7.47 24.20
CA LEU A 457 3.97 -7.18 25.43
C LEU A 457 4.31 -8.12 26.59
N GLY A 458 4.80 -9.34 26.32
CA GLY A 458 5.05 -10.39 27.32
C GLY A 458 3.78 -10.95 27.98
N ASP A 459 2.74 -10.12 28.12
CA ASP A 459 1.44 -10.44 28.68
C ASP A 459 0.44 -10.87 27.59
N ALA A 460 -0.47 -11.78 27.95
CA ALA A 460 -1.58 -12.15 27.08
C ALA A 460 -2.50 -10.93 26.85
N VAL A 461 -2.68 -10.55 25.58
CA VAL A 461 -3.62 -9.50 25.17
C VAL A 461 -5.02 -9.81 25.73
N ALA A 462 -5.57 -8.90 26.53
CA ALA A 462 -6.91 -9.05 27.09
C ALA A 462 -7.97 -8.78 26.00
N LEU A 463 -8.36 -9.83 25.28
CA LEU A 463 -9.42 -9.76 24.27
C LEU A 463 -10.82 -9.70 24.93
N PRO A 464 -11.83 -9.18 24.22
CA PRO A 464 -13.21 -9.22 24.70
C PRO A 464 -13.67 -10.65 25.02
N ILE A 465 -14.51 -10.82 26.05
CA ILE A 465 -15.07 -12.13 26.42
C ILE A 465 -16.00 -12.70 25.34
N ASP A 466 -16.56 -11.82 24.51
CA ASP A 466 -17.44 -12.07 23.37
C ASP A 466 -16.73 -11.72 22.05
N TYR A 467 -15.42 -11.99 21.93
CA TYR A 467 -14.59 -11.57 20.80
C TYR A 467 -15.15 -11.97 19.42
N SER A 468 -15.84 -13.12 19.31
CA SER A 468 -16.51 -13.53 18.08
C SER A 468 -17.50 -12.50 17.55
N THR A 469 -18.25 -11.83 18.42
CA THR A 469 -19.17 -10.74 18.05
C THR A 469 -18.41 -9.59 17.37
N MET A 470 -17.22 -9.28 17.86
CA MET A 470 -16.37 -8.25 17.26
C MET A 470 -15.81 -8.69 15.90
N LEU A 471 -15.48 -9.99 15.73
CA LEU A 471 -15.05 -10.54 14.44
C LEU A 471 -16.16 -10.44 13.38
N GLU A 472 -17.39 -10.80 13.76
CA GLU A 472 -18.59 -10.69 12.91
C GLU A 472 -18.86 -9.24 12.50
N ARG A 473 -18.75 -8.29 13.44
CA ARG A 473 -18.90 -6.86 13.16
C ARG A 473 -17.87 -6.30 12.17
N ASN A 474 -16.72 -6.96 12.02
CA ASN A 474 -15.67 -6.60 11.07
C ASN A 474 -15.71 -7.44 9.78
N ALA A 475 -16.73 -8.28 9.57
CA ALA A 475 -16.91 -9.00 8.31
C ALA A 475 -16.95 -8.08 7.06
N PRO A 476 -17.57 -6.89 7.10
CA PRO A 476 -17.52 -5.96 5.97
C PRO A 476 -16.09 -5.54 5.58
N ASP A 477 -15.21 -5.29 6.56
CA ASP A 477 -13.79 -5.02 6.30
C ASP A 477 -13.06 -6.22 5.70
N VAL A 478 -13.48 -7.46 6.02
CA VAL A 478 -12.92 -8.69 5.42
C VAL A 478 -13.26 -8.75 3.93
N GLU A 479 -14.44 -8.30 3.53
CA GLU A 479 -14.81 -8.20 2.11
C GLU A 479 -13.94 -7.17 1.36
N VAL A 480 -13.72 -5.98 1.96
CA VAL A 480 -12.84 -4.95 1.37
C VAL A 480 -11.41 -5.45 1.28
N TYR A 481 -10.91 -6.12 2.33
CA TYR A 481 -9.59 -6.73 2.36
C TYR A 481 -9.40 -7.78 1.25
N ASN A 482 -10.35 -8.72 1.13
CA ASN A 482 -10.28 -9.76 0.11
C ASN A 482 -10.31 -9.14 -1.29
N PHE A 483 -11.21 -8.20 -1.55
CA PHE A 483 -11.23 -7.46 -2.81
C PHE A 483 -9.88 -6.80 -3.12
N ALA A 484 -9.30 -6.06 -2.17
CA ALA A 484 -8.01 -5.39 -2.35
C ALA A 484 -6.86 -6.39 -2.62
N ARG A 485 -6.87 -7.55 -1.96
CA ARG A 485 -5.88 -8.62 -2.19
C ARG A 485 -5.97 -9.20 -3.59
N GLU A 486 -7.18 -9.44 -4.09
CA GLU A 486 -7.38 -9.92 -5.46
C GLU A 486 -7.00 -8.85 -6.50
N MET A 487 -7.29 -7.57 -6.22
CA MET A 487 -6.85 -6.45 -7.07
C MET A 487 -5.32 -6.29 -7.06
N GLN A 488 -4.67 -6.55 -5.93
CA GLN A 488 -3.20 -6.61 -5.84
C GLN A 488 -2.63 -7.75 -6.69
N ALA A 489 -3.33 -8.89 -6.83
CA ALA A 489 -2.88 -9.99 -7.69
C ALA A 489 -2.81 -9.56 -9.17
N LEU A 490 -3.77 -8.74 -9.62
CA LEU A 490 -3.74 -8.16 -10.97
C LEU A 490 -2.56 -7.20 -11.16
N ASP A 491 -2.28 -6.33 -10.19
CA ASP A 491 -1.08 -5.48 -10.25
C ASP A 491 0.20 -6.34 -10.26
N THR A 492 0.25 -7.39 -9.45
CA THR A 492 1.37 -8.34 -9.37
C THR A 492 1.61 -9.04 -10.71
N LEU A 493 0.53 -9.40 -11.44
CA LEU A 493 0.65 -9.97 -12.79
C LEU A 493 1.37 -9.01 -13.74
N LEU A 494 1.00 -7.72 -13.70
CA LEU A 494 1.66 -6.68 -14.48
C LEU A 494 3.13 -6.50 -14.06
N TRP A 495 3.42 -6.43 -12.77
CA TRP A 495 4.79 -6.26 -12.30
C TRP A 495 5.67 -7.47 -12.61
N ASN A 496 5.15 -8.69 -12.51
CA ASN A 496 5.88 -9.90 -12.88
C ASN A 496 6.15 -9.94 -14.38
N PHE A 497 5.18 -9.54 -15.20
CA PHE A 497 5.37 -9.43 -16.65
C PHE A 497 6.56 -8.53 -16.98
N VAL A 498 6.60 -7.35 -16.37
CA VAL A 498 7.68 -6.37 -16.57
C VAL A 498 9.00 -6.86 -15.99
N SER A 499 8.99 -7.53 -14.84
CA SER A 499 10.19 -8.11 -14.24
C SER A 499 10.79 -9.23 -15.11
N VAL A 500 9.96 -10.09 -15.70
CA VAL A 500 10.41 -11.16 -16.60
C VAL A 500 10.94 -10.56 -17.90
N ALA A 501 10.25 -9.57 -18.48
CA ALA A 501 10.70 -8.86 -19.68
C ALA A 501 12.07 -8.18 -19.48
N ASP A 502 12.28 -7.54 -18.32
CA ASP A 502 13.56 -6.91 -17.97
C ASP A 502 14.69 -7.92 -17.75
N ALA A 503 14.41 -9.02 -17.04
CA ALA A 503 15.39 -10.08 -16.85
C ALA A 503 15.91 -10.65 -18.18
N GLN A 504 15.04 -10.74 -19.20
CA GLN A 504 15.42 -11.19 -20.54
C GLN A 504 16.31 -10.18 -21.29
N LEU A 505 16.30 -8.89 -20.91
CA LEU A 505 17.20 -7.86 -21.42
C LEU A 505 18.51 -7.73 -20.63
N GLY A 506 18.78 -8.63 -19.67
CA GLY A 506 19.96 -8.58 -18.79
C GLY A 506 19.67 -8.00 -17.40
N GLY A 507 18.43 -7.62 -17.11
CA GLY A 507 17.97 -7.18 -15.80
C GLY A 507 18.40 -5.77 -15.38
N GLY A 508 17.73 -5.25 -14.36
CA GLY A 508 18.12 -4.01 -13.68
C GLY A 508 17.68 -2.72 -14.36
N SER A 509 17.04 -2.78 -15.54
CA SER A 509 16.56 -1.57 -16.23
C SER A 509 15.30 -0.98 -15.59
N ASN A 510 14.58 -1.79 -14.80
CA ASN A 510 13.41 -1.33 -14.06
C ASN A 510 13.74 -0.67 -12.73
N LEU A 511 14.90 -0.92 -12.13
CA LEU A 511 15.26 -0.25 -10.88
C LEU A 511 15.63 1.20 -11.20
N SER A 512 15.06 2.13 -10.45
CA SER A 512 15.47 3.53 -10.54
C SER A 512 16.74 3.72 -9.72
N THR A 513 17.68 4.46 -10.28
CA THR A 513 18.88 4.94 -9.58
C THR A 513 18.62 6.23 -8.81
N ASP A 514 17.44 6.84 -8.99
CA ASP A 514 17.08 8.10 -8.37
C ASP A 514 16.58 7.91 -6.94
N LYS A 515 16.72 8.98 -6.14
CA LYS A 515 16.18 9.02 -4.78
C LYS A 515 14.67 8.83 -4.83
N CYS A 516 14.11 8.05 -3.90
CA CYS A 516 12.69 7.70 -3.85
C CYS A 516 12.14 6.99 -5.11
N GLY A 517 13.04 6.41 -5.93
CA GLY A 517 12.70 5.70 -7.14
C GLY A 517 12.01 6.56 -8.20
N TYR A 518 10.96 6.02 -8.83
CA TYR A 518 10.22 6.69 -9.91
C TYR A 518 9.62 8.03 -9.48
N VAL A 519 9.37 8.24 -8.20
CA VAL A 519 8.80 9.49 -7.66
C VAL A 519 9.70 10.69 -7.99
N SER A 520 11.02 10.52 -8.05
CA SER A 520 11.94 11.62 -8.38
C SER A 520 12.35 11.67 -9.85
N MET A 521 11.78 10.81 -10.70
CA MET A 521 12.08 10.75 -12.13
C MET A 521 11.28 11.73 -12.98
N GLY A 522 10.59 12.69 -12.35
CA GLY A 522 9.80 13.68 -13.08
C GLY A 522 10.69 14.47 -14.03
N SER A 523 10.27 14.59 -15.30
CA SER A 523 11.00 15.42 -16.25
C SER A 523 11.07 16.89 -15.82
N PRO A 524 12.03 17.67 -16.32
CA PRO A 524 12.07 19.11 -16.05
C PRO A 524 10.73 19.80 -16.37
N ALA A 525 10.07 19.42 -17.46
CA ALA A 525 8.75 19.95 -17.82
C ALA A 525 7.66 19.55 -16.80
N ALA A 526 7.63 18.30 -16.34
CA ALA A 526 6.68 17.87 -15.31
C ALA A 526 6.94 18.55 -13.96
N VAL A 527 8.21 18.76 -13.59
CA VAL A 527 8.61 19.52 -12.39
C VAL A 527 8.10 20.96 -12.50
N GLN A 528 8.38 21.64 -13.60
CA GLN A 528 7.96 23.02 -13.84
C GLN A 528 6.43 23.16 -13.84
N GLU A 529 5.71 22.22 -14.45
CA GLU A 529 4.25 22.22 -14.45
C GLU A 529 3.68 22.05 -13.03
N ARG A 530 4.27 21.18 -12.20
CA ARG A 530 3.88 21.08 -10.78
C ARG A 530 4.13 22.39 -10.04
N GLU A 531 5.31 22.98 -10.20
CA GLU A 531 5.66 24.25 -9.56
C GLU A 531 4.69 25.35 -9.95
N ARG A 532 4.40 25.48 -11.25
CA ARG A 532 3.40 26.42 -11.79
C ARG A 532 2.02 26.18 -11.20
N ARG A 533 1.56 24.93 -11.14
CA ARG A 533 0.23 24.57 -10.63
C ARG A 533 0.04 24.90 -9.15
N TYR A 534 1.09 24.79 -8.34
CA TYR A 534 1.01 24.99 -6.88
C TYR A 534 1.62 26.30 -6.39
N ALA A 535 2.13 27.16 -7.30
CA ALA A 535 2.72 28.44 -6.96
C ALA A 535 1.73 29.32 -6.17
N ASP A 536 0.50 29.44 -6.67
CA ASP A 536 -0.51 30.35 -6.13
C ASP A 536 -1.39 29.74 -5.02
N VAL A 537 -1.15 28.47 -4.65
CA VAL A 537 -1.95 27.80 -3.63
C VAL A 537 -1.63 28.35 -2.24
N VAL A 538 -2.55 29.13 -1.67
CA VAL A 538 -2.41 29.70 -0.33
C VAL A 538 -2.67 28.63 0.72
N ILE A 539 -1.72 28.45 1.64
CA ILE A 539 -1.87 27.60 2.82
C ILE A 539 -2.19 28.50 4.00
N PRO A 540 -3.39 28.42 4.60
CA PRO A 540 -3.77 29.28 5.72
C PRO A 540 -2.82 29.10 6.89
N ALA A 541 -2.26 30.20 7.40
CA ALA A 541 -1.36 30.16 8.56
C ALA A 541 -2.05 29.58 9.81
N SER A 542 -3.36 29.75 9.94
CA SER A 542 -4.18 29.14 11.00
C SER A 542 -4.23 27.61 10.93
N SER A 543 -4.01 27.02 9.76
CA SER A 543 -3.96 25.58 9.56
C SER A 543 -2.57 25.00 9.85
N LEU A 544 -1.54 25.85 9.92
CA LEU A 544 -0.18 25.47 10.30
C LEU A 544 -0.03 25.63 11.81
N ARG A 545 0.60 24.67 12.48
CA ARG A 545 0.83 24.80 13.93
C ARG A 545 1.91 25.85 14.16
N THR A 546 1.54 26.99 14.74
CA THR A 546 2.39 28.18 14.98
C THR A 546 3.57 27.98 15.96
N GLY A 547 3.99 26.74 16.24
CA GLY A 547 5.04 26.41 17.21
C GLY A 547 6.00 25.31 16.77
N GLY A 548 6.21 25.12 15.47
CA GLY A 548 7.13 24.12 14.92
C GLY A 548 8.34 24.75 14.23
N VAL A 549 9.47 24.79 14.95
CA VAL A 549 10.87 24.89 14.52
C VAL A 549 11.07 24.98 13.00
N GLY A 550 11.58 26.13 12.53
CA GLY A 550 12.03 26.29 11.14
C GLY A 550 12.99 25.16 10.76
N VAL A 551 12.70 24.51 9.63
CA VAL A 551 13.57 23.50 9.01
C VAL A 551 14.79 24.21 8.42
N ALA A 552 15.66 24.70 9.29
CA ALA A 552 16.98 25.19 8.93
C ALA A 552 18.00 24.21 9.52
N GLY A 553 18.57 23.36 8.66
CA GLY A 553 19.77 22.59 8.98
C GLY A 553 19.52 21.27 9.70
N VAL A 554 19.66 20.18 8.95
CA VAL A 554 20.08 18.88 9.48
C VAL A 554 21.41 19.10 10.23
N THR A 555 21.36 18.97 11.56
CA THR A 555 22.41 18.62 12.56
C THR A 555 22.30 19.52 13.81
N GLY A 556 21.58 19.06 14.82
CA GLY A 556 21.55 19.71 16.14
C GLY A 556 20.29 19.39 16.93
N ALA A 557 20.47 19.04 18.20
CA ALA A 557 19.49 18.45 19.13
C ALA A 557 18.09 19.10 19.15
N PRO A 558 17.02 18.32 19.44
CA PRO A 558 15.65 18.82 19.45
C PRO A 558 15.38 19.70 20.69
N PRO A 559 14.58 20.78 20.56
CA PRO A 559 14.15 21.57 21.70
C PRO A 559 13.01 20.88 22.46
N ALA A 560 13.03 21.05 23.78
CA ALA A 560 12.01 20.55 24.69
C ALA A 560 10.78 21.46 24.64
N ASP A 561 9.59 20.87 24.49
CA ASP A 561 8.48 21.12 25.41
C ASP A 561 7.31 20.17 25.21
N THR A 562 6.70 19.76 26.33
CA THR A 562 5.64 18.73 26.53
C THR A 562 5.99 17.28 26.13
N ALA A 563 6.89 17.05 25.18
CA ALA A 563 7.51 15.74 24.94
C ALA A 563 8.59 15.39 25.98
N GLY A 564 9.11 16.39 26.72
CA GLY A 564 10.19 16.23 27.69
C GLY A 564 9.82 15.39 28.92
N ALA A 565 8.59 15.51 29.42
CA ALA A 565 8.15 14.75 30.59
C ALA A 565 8.00 13.24 30.30
N ALA A 566 7.51 12.89 29.10
CA ALA A 566 7.42 11.50 28.66
C ALA A 566 8.81 10.90 28.31
N ALA A 567 9.72 11.72 27.74
CA ALA A 567 11.07 11.28 27.42
C ALA A 567 11.98 11.11 28.66
N ALA A 568 11.67 11.77 29.78
CA ALA A 568 12.37 11.60 31.05
C ALA A 568 11.97 10.27 31.74
N ALA A 569 10.69 9.88 31.67
CA ALA A 569 10.21 8.62 32.22
C ALA A 569 10.79 7.39 31.49
N VAL A 570 10.96 7.47 30.16
CA VAL A 570 11.56 6.38 29.36
C VAL A 570 13.08 6.27 29.59
N ARG A 571 13.80 7.39 29.71
CA ARG A 571 15.25 7.37 29.99
C ARG A 571 15.59 6.84 31.39
N ALA A 572 14.69 7.01 32.36
CA ALA A 572 14.85 6.42 33.69
C ALA A 572 14.67 4.88 33.67
N ALA A 573 13.88 4.34 32.74
CA ALA A 573 13.70 2.89 32.59
C ALA A 573 14.88 2.22 31.85
N GLU A 574 15.44 2.86 30.81
CA GLU A 574 16.57 2.31 30.03
C GLU A 574 17.91 2.35 30.78
N GLY A 575 18.07 3.25 31.77
CA GLY A 575 19.28 3.34 32.59
C GLY A 575 19.37 2.31 33.73
N GLY A 576 18.27 1.62 34.07
CA GLY A 576 18.21 0.69 35.20
C GLY A 576 18.69 -0.74 34.91
N GLU A 577 18.70 -1.17 33.65
CA GLU A 577 18.99 -2.56 33.29
C GLU A 577 20.48 -2.86 33.03
N GLN A 578 21.34 -1.85 32.88
CA GLN A 578 22.77 -2.07 32.61
C GLN A 578 23.65 -2.31 33.87
N GLN A 579 23.09 -2.22 35.09
CA GLN A 579 23.88 -2.41 36.32
C GLN A 579 23.75 -3.79 36.99
N GLN A 580 22.96 -4.73 36.46
CA GLN A 580 22.77 -6.06 37.09
C GLN A 580 23.47 -7.26 36.40
N GLN A 581 24.34 -7.05 35.41
CA GLN A 581 25.06 -8.15 34.72
C GLN A 581 26.58 -8.20 34.95
N GLN A 582 27.09 -7.69 36.07
CA GLN A 582 28.47 -7.94 36.48
C GLN A 582 28.54 -8.43 37.91
N GLN A 583 28.38 -9.75 38.11
CA GLN A 583 29.08 -10.55 39.12
C GLN A 583 28.57 -12.00 39.07
N GLN A 584 29.32 -12.89 38.40
CA GLN A 584 29.61 -14.23 38.90
C GLN A 584 30.76 -14.87 38.09
N PRO A 585 31.72 -15.56 38.74
CA PRO A 585 32.93 -16.04 38.11
C PRO A 585 32.79 -17.46 37.52
N ALA A 586 33.64 -17.71 36.54
CA ALA A 586 33.76 -18.95 35.78
C ALA A 586 34.40 -20.09 36.57
N GLU A 587 33.88 -21.30 36.37
CA GLU A 587 34.68 -22.52 36.43
C GLU A 587 34.08 -23.59 35.49
N GLN A 588 34.88 -23.94 34.45
CA GLN A 588 35.18 -25.28 33.89
C GLN A 588 34.04 -26.32 33.80
N LYS A 589 33.84 -27.12 32.74
CA LYS A 589 34.60 -27.48 31.53
C LYS A 589 33.71 -28.47 30.75
N GLU A 590 33.86 -28.50 29.41
CA GLU A 590 33.70 -29.65 28.47
C GLU A 590 32.32 -30.38 28.45
N GLU A 591 31.64 -30.72 27.35
CA GLU A 591 32.08 -31.05 26.00
C GLU A 591 30.87 -31.18 25.03
N ALA A 592 31.13 -30.97 23.72
CA ALA A 592 30.50 -31.53 22.52
C ALA A 592 29.11 -31.10 21.99
N VAL A 593 29.20 -30.25 20.96
CA VAL A 593 28.39 -30.15 19.71
C VAL A 593 28.72 -31.40 18.84
N ALA A 594 27.87 -32.15 18.11
CA ALA A 594 26.88 -31.77 17.09
C ALA A 594 25.96 -32.95 16.63
N ALA A 595 24.72 -32.59 16.29
CA ALA A 595 23.92 -32.93 15.07
C ALA A 595 23.46 -34.37 14.68
N LYS A 596 22.12 -34.52 14.72
CA LYS A 596 21.12 -34.97 13.70
C LYS A 596 21.01 -36.42 13.17
N HIS A 597 19.76 -36.92 13.26
CA HIS A 597 18.93 -37.78 12.37
C HIS A 597 19.56 -39.07 11.75
N GLN A 598 18.89 -40.22 11.54
CA GLN A 598 17.50 -40.57 11.15
C GLN A 598 17.38 -42.12 11.22
N GLU A 599 16.25 -42.75 11.56
CA GLU A 599 15.25 -43.46 10.70
C GLU A 599 14.49 -44.44 11.64
N GLU A 600 13.26 -44.93 11.48
CA GLU A 600 12.13 -44.90 10.52
C GLU A 600 10.92 -45.47 11.33
N ALA A 601 9.63 -45.27 11.03
CA ALA A 601 8.97 -45.62 9.78
C ALA A 601 7.53 -45.05 9.72
N ASN A 602 7.01 -45.06 8.49
CA ASN A 602 5.61 -45.02 8.04
C ASN A 602 4.89 -43.66 8.02
N THR A 603 4.82 -43.06 6.83
CA THR A 603 3.71 -43.29 5.87
C THR A 603 4.00 -42.59 4.54
N GLY A 604 3.50 -43.17 3.46
CA GLY A 604 4.05 -43.03 2.12
C GLY A 604 3.63 -41.78 1.34
N THR A 605 4.47 -41.42 0.38
CA THR A 605 4.06 -40.74 -0.86
C THR A 605 5.04 -41.13 -1.97
N GLY A 606 4.51 -41.57 -3.11
CA GLY A 606 5.29 -41.91 -4.28
C GLY A 606 5.91 -40.69 -4.95
N LYS A 607 7.13 -40.86 -5.47
CA LYS A 607 7.68 -40.01 -6.53
C LYS A 607 8.43 -40.85 -7.56
N SER A 608 8.10 -40.54 -8.80
CA SER A 608 8.68 -41.02 -10.04
C SER A 608 10.12 -40.52 -10.24
N VAL A 609 11.00 -41.51 -10.45
CA VAL A 609 12.11 -41.59 -11.42
C VAL A 609 12.47 -40.33 -12.21
N LEU A 610 13.74 -39.91 -12.08
CA LEU A 610 14.57 -39.44 -13.21
C LEU A 610 16.02 -39.93 -13.00
N ARG A 611 16.49 -40.76 -13.94
CA ARG A 611 17.89 -41.22 -14.11
C ARG A 611 18.71 -40.09 -14.75
N GLY A 612 19.94 -39.81 -14.28
CA GLY A 612 21.23 -40.32 -14.83
C GLY A 612 22.01 -39.13 -15.41
N ALA A 613 23.34 -39.00 -15.39
CA ALA A 613 24.46 -39.88 -15.06
C ALA A 613 25.72 -38.99 -14.81
N ALA A 614 26.69 -39.48 -14.02
CA ALA A 614 28.14 -39.39 -14.28
C ALA A 614 28.94 -39.96 -13.09
N ASP A 615 29.91 -40.81 -13.41
CA ASP A 615 30.76 -41.62 -12.53
C ASP A 615 31.82 -40.84 -11.74
N GLY A 616 32.33 -41.44 -10.65
CA GLY A 616 33.56 -41.00 -10.01
C GLY A 616 33.87 -41.58 -8.61
N ALA A 617 34.41 -42.80 -8.59
CA ALA A 617 35.43 -43.37 -7.70
C ALA A 617 35.51 -43.02 -6.17
N ASP A 618 35.24 -44.06 -5.37
CA ASP A 618 36.16 -44.78 -4.47
C ASP A 618 36.63 -44.23 -3.09
N SER A 619 36.80 -45.24 -2.21
CA SER A 619 37.49 -45.32 -0.91
C SER A 619 36.66 -45.24 0.39
N GLY A 620 36.80 -46.31 1.17
CA GLY A 620 35.96 -46.67 2.31
C GLY A 620 36.59 -46.42 3.68
N SER A 621 35.80 -46.69 4.73
CA SER A 621 36.32 -47.00 6.07
C SER A 621 35.25 -47.62 6.96
N THR A 622 35.70 -48.59 7.74
CA THR A 622 35.03 -49.56 8.62
C THR A 622 34.29 -48.97 9.84
N LYS A 623 33.12 -49.52 10.20
CA LYS A 623 32.48 -49.36 11.52
C LYS A 623 32.53 -50.66 12.32
N ARG A 624 32.99 -50.59 13.58
CA ARG A 624 32.83 -51.62 14.61
C ARG A 624 31.71 -51.22 15.58
N VAL A 625 30.92 -52.23 15.94
CA VAL A 625 29.80 -52.23 16.89
C VAL A 625 30.33 -52.52 18.30
N ILE A 626 29.90 -51.75 19.31
CA ILE A 626 29.77 -52.21 20.70
C ILE A 626 28.55 -51.52 21.34
N SER A 627 27.74 -52.32 22.03
CA SER A 627 26.50 -52.00 22.74
C SER A 627 26.75 -51.38 24.12
N ILE A 628 25.72 -50.75 24.72
CA ILE A 628 25.15 -51.10 26.05
C ILE A 628 24.08 -50.07 26.48
N SER A 629 23.08 -50.64 27.17
CA SER A 629 21.81 -50.15 27.72
C SER A 629 21.76 -48.77 28.39
N ARG A 630 20.56 -48.17 28.38
CA ARG A 630 20.09 -47.37 29.52
C ARG A 630 18.61 -47.57 29.86
N ARG A 631 18.40 -47.62 31.18
CA ARG A 631 17.16 -47.69 31.96
C ARG A 631 16.23 -46.50 31.69
N THR A 632 14.94 -46.79 31.60
CA THR A 632 13.82 -45.86 31.71
C THR A 632 13.48 -45.54 33.17
N ARG A 633 13.23 -44.27 33.49
CA ARG A 633 12.50 -43.85 34.69
C ARG A 633 11.17 -43.22 34.26
N SER A 634 10.07 -43.80 34.73
CA SER A 634 8.73 -43.23 34.67
C SER A 634 8.55 -42.21 35.80
N SER A 635 7.69 -41.22 35.58
CA SER A 635 7.06 -40.49 36.68
C SER A 635 5.58 -40.38 36.43
N SER A 636 4.83 -40.71 37.47
CA SER A 636 3.39 -40.91 37.53
C SER A 636 2.70 -39.62 37.99
N HIS A 637 1.61 -39.25 37.33
CA HIS A 637 0.66 -38.28 37.86
C HIS A 637 -0.31 -38.97 38.83
N ARG A 638 -0.37 -38.46 40.06
CA ARG A 638 -1.29 -38.88 41.13
C ARG A 638 -2.43 -37.88 41.22
N ARG A 639 -3.66 -38.39 41.25
CA ARG A 639 -4.90 -37.70 41.64
C ARG A 639 -4.81 -37.19 43.08
N LEU A 640 -5.50 -36.08 43.38
CA LEU A 640 -6.11 -35.84 44.68
C LEU A 640 -7.44 -35.10 44.49
N LEU A 641 -8.48 -35.68 45.09
CA LEU A 641 -9.78 -35.09 45.38
C LEU A 641 -9.66 -34.26 46.68
N HIS A 642 -10.30 -33.10 46.72
CA HIS A 642 -11.21 -32.69 47.79
C HIS A 642 -12.07 -31.51 47.35
#